data_AF-A0A133VRA3-F1
#
_entry.id   AF-A0A133VRA3-F1
#
_cell.length_a   1.000
_cell.length_b   1.000
_cell.length_c   1.000
_cell.angle_alpha   90.00
_cell.angle_beta   90.00
_cell.angle_gamma   90.00
#
_symmetry.space_group_name_H-M   'P 1'
#
loop_
_entity.id
_entity.type
_entity.pdbx_description
1 polymer ?
#
loop_
_entity_poly.entity_id
_entity_poly.type
_entity_poly.pdbx_seq_one_letter_code
_entity_poly.pdbx_strand_id
1 'polypeptide(L)'
;QKKLEKIFNNRMIIIDEIHNIRMTEENKNKLVANKLSFLVDNVKHMRLLLLSATPMYNTYKEIIWLLNLMNKNDNRSIVKQSDVFNSDGSFKIDNQTGEEIGKKLLIQKATGYVSFVRGENPYTFPYRIFPALFDNIRSFYRFGDNENRFIRNYPEKQMNGLDINPLQHIDVYLSSIQNTYQKDVYMTMLELVKEKINKDASNAPPSSQQQQPQDMVDEPLSSSNPPTKSFSELQTFGYNALQPLLQTLNIVYPTKELSIANVSNTIGKKGLDRVIKYKISETENRDRIDFEYIHQGDDESNRIFKQAFIKNYSSKIHSICENIEGSEGIVLIYSQYIDAGIIPMALALEEMGFERNGRENFFKKEVVSSDTIKNRNAKYSIISGNKSISPNNVKELKALTSNDNLNGEKVKVVLISQAGSEGLDFKNIRQIHIMEPWYNMKRIEQIIGRGVRNCSHKLLVFAHRNVQLYLHGTLLNGLEENQEYESADLYVYRIAESKAMKMGAVSRILKETSIDCILNKEQQLFTEENMNQQVSLSLSKSSQPTILYQVGDKPFSSTCDYMESCTYECVPDKLGELTINDKTYGEAFIIMNNDKIMERIRQAMKEKYVYTKRDLIKEIRVKKEYPIIQIDYALTQLIEDDTEFITDVYNRIGRLINIGELYLFQPIELTNKKITMFERTTLPLFKPKQIRYIVPTQFIEKKKSEEEIKKEEKQQKLKLINELDEKYTISMYSDINDKIKTNDPLKWYKYFSKVRNRILNNDVYSNYMDVEMLKEFLVEHMFDMLSLKEKKQVVHYLYKNNHSNGEKNEEITEFSKVLKELLDRNKLYKKDANNIFMVLYNDKDEKIVLLKKDNKDNTWKKASLLEEKRWKENSNDYKERIKLNKQTIGTYLGFIMDSVFKVKNIRLKRHIGATCLQSGKKKAVALLNNILEKGKPIGFDSIVYDIKGNAKELQVIDICILQELILRLYHKRKLNEKIWFMDYMNYVENNIKKFSI
;
A
#
# COMPACT_ATOMS: atom_id res chain seq x y z
N GLN A 1 -41.71 -20.52 -4.28
CA GLN A 1 -41.18 -19.27 -3.70
C GLN A 1 -40.91 -19.37 -2.20
N LYS A 2 -41.92 -19.41 -1.29
CA LYS A 2 -41.71 -19.43 0.18
C LYS A 2 -40.67 -20.47 0.68
N LYS A 3 -40.62 -21.67 0.09
CA LYS A 3 -39.60 -22.69 0.42
C LYS A 3 -38.18 -22.27 0.01
N LEU A 4 -38.03 -21.61 -1.14
CA LEU A 4 -36.74 -21.09 -1.62
C LEU A 4 -36.26 -19.93 -0.74
N GLU A 5 -37.16 -19.01 -0.39
CA GLU A 5 -36.83 -17.89 0.52
C GLU A 5 -36.38 -18.42 1.88
N LYS A 6 -37.06 -19.43 2.44
CA LYS A 6 -36.63 -20.04 3.72
C LYS A 6 -35.21 -20.61 3.67
N ILE A 7 -34.80 -21.17 2.52
CA ILE A 7 -33.51 -21.86 2.39
C ILE A 7 -32.39 -20.90 1.98
N PHE A 8 -32.63 -19.98 1.05
CA PHE A 8 -31.58 -19.20 0.37
C PHE A 8 -31.59 -17.71 0.72
N ASN A 9 -32.67 -17.17 1.31
CA ASN A 9 -32.70 -15.77 1.69
C ASN A 9 -31.70 -15.46 2.82
N ASN A 10 -31.07 -14.30 2.76
CA ASN A 10 -29.96 -13.83 3.59
C ASN A 10 -28.75 -14.78 3.60
N ARG A 11 -28.51 -15.50 2.50
CA ARG A 11 -27.35 -16.39 2.36
C ARG A 11 -26.43 -15.95 1.22
N MET A 12 -25.18 -16.38 1.33
CA MET A 12 -24.18 -16.31 0.27
C MET A 12 -24.09 -17.67 -0.42
N ILE A 13 -24.13 -17.67 -1.75
CA ILE A 13 -23.87 -18.83 -2.58
C ILE A 13 -22.55 -18.60 -3.29
N ILE A 14 -21.63 -19.55 -3.11
CA ILE A 14 -20.34 -19.58 -3.78
C ILE A 14 -20.41 -20.68 -4.83
N ILE A 15 -20.15 -20.35 -6.08
CA ILE A 15 -20.09 -21.30 -7.18
C ILE A 15 -18.69 -21.25 -7.75
N ASP A 16 -17.94 -22.33 -7.51
CA ASP A 16 -16.66 -22.55 -8.16
C ASP A 16 -16.87 -23.08 -9.59
N GLU A 17 -15.97 -22.72 -10.49
CA GLU A 17 -16.01 -23.01 -11.92
C GLU A 17 -17.37 -22.72 -12.59
N ILE A 18 -17.91 -21.51 -12.34
CA ILE A 18 -19.23 -21.09 -12.85
C ILE A 18 -19.38 -21.25 -14.37
N HIS A 19 -18.26 -21.22 -15.11
CA HIS A 19 -18.26 -21.39 -16.56
C HIS A 19 -18.89 -22.73 -17.00
N ASN A 20 -18.99 -23.73 -16.12
CA ASN A 20 -19.68 -24.99 -16.40
C ASN A 20 -21.22 -24.87 -16.41
N ILE A 21 -21.80 -23.87 -15.75
CA ILE A 21 -23.25 -23.68 -15.53
C ILE A 21 -23.85 -22.63 -16.50
N ARG A 22 -23.31 -22.51 -17.71
CA ARG A 22 -23.71 -21.48 -18.68
C ARG A 22 -24.92 -21.84 -19.56
N MET A 23 -25.66 -20.81 -19.98
CA MET A 23 -26.60 -20.89 -21.11
C MET A 23 -25.96 -20.26 -22.35
N THR A 24 -25.86 -21.02 -23.43
CA THR A 24 -25.54 -20.50 -24.77
C THR A 24 -26.74 -20.68 -25.68
N GLU A 25 -26.78 -20.02 -26.85
CA GLU A 25 -27.84 -20.20 -27.86
C GLU A 25 -28.05 -21.69 -28.20
N GLU A 26 -27.00 -22.50 -28.08
CA GLU A 26 -26.95 -23.94 -28.33
C GLU A 26 -27.38 -24.82 -27.13
N ASN A 27 -27.37 -24.29 -25.90
CA ASN A 27 -27.62 -25.04 -24.64
C ASN A 27 -28.70 -24.37 -23.77
N LYS A 28 -29.83 -23.96 -24.39
CA LYS A 28 -30.95 -23.29 -23.68
C LYS A 28 -31.57 -24.13 -22.55
N ASN A 29 -31.29 -25.43 -22.49
CA ASN A 29 -31.92 -26.38 -21.57
C ASN A 29 -31.01 -26.94 -20.47
N LYS A 30 -29.90 -26.29 -20.11
CA LYS A 30 -29.16 -26.70 -18.90
C LYS A 30 -30.02 -26.43 -17.67
N LEU A 31 -30.59 -27.50 -17.11
CA LEU A 31 -31.49 -27.47 -15.96
C LEU A 31 -30.91 -26.63 -14.81
N VAL A 32 -29.62 -26.82 -14.51
CA VAL A 32 -28.94 -26.09 -13.43
C VAL A 32 -28.92 -24.57 -13.68
N ALA A 33 -28.61 -24.13 -14.90
CA ALA A 33 -28.58 -22.70 -15.24
C ALA A 33 -29.98 -22.08 -15.16
N ASN A 34 -31.00 -22.79 -15.66
CA ASN A 34 -32.40 -22.36 -15.54
C ASN A 34 -32.87 -22.30 -14.08
N LYS A 35 -32.46 -23.26 -13.24
CA LYS A 35 -32.76 -23.24 -11.79
C LYS A 35 -32.01 -22.13 -11.05
N LEU A 36 -30.79 -21.80 -11.46
CA LEU A 36 -30.03 -20.69 -10.89
C LEU A 36 -30.68 -19.34 -11.22
N SER A 37 -31.08 -19.12 -12.47
CA SER A 37 -31.88 -17.95 -12.86
C SER A 37 -33.21 -17.91 -12.10
N PHE A 38 -33.93 -19.04 -12.01
CA PHE A 38 -35.18 -19.10 -11.23
C PHE A 38 -34.96 -18.77 -9.74
N LEU A 39 -33.83 -19.17 -9.17
CA LEU A 39 -33.48 -18.84 -7.79
C LEU A 39 -33.30 -17.33 -7.61
N VAL A 40 -32.51 -16.70 -8.49
CA VAL A 40 -32.27 -15.25 -8.51
C VAL A 40 -33.58 -14.47 -8.67
N ASP A 41 -34.51 -14.96 -9.49
CA ASP A 41 -35.80 -14.31 -9.75
C ASP A 41 -36.74 -14.32 -8.55
N ASN A 42 -36.56 -15.28 -7.63
CA ASN A 42 -37.53 -15.57 -6.57
C ASN A 42 -37.00 -15.25 -5.16
N VAL A 43 -35.71 -14.97 -4.99
CA VAL A 43 -35.08 -14.74 -3.67
C VAL A 43 -34.45 -13.35 -3.62
N LYS A 44 -34.97 -12.48 -2.76
CA LYS A 44 -34.62 -11.05 -2.75
C LYS A 44 -33.27 -10.72 -2.12
N HIS A 45 -32.89 -11.38 -1.02
CA HIS A 45 -31.67 -11.03 -0.27
C HIS A 45 -30.64 -12.16 -0.35
N MET A 46 -30.11 -12.41 -1.52
CA MET A 46 -29.07 -13.41 -1.74
C MET A 46 -27.79 -12.73 -2.19
N ARG A 47 -26.62 -13.25 -1.78
CA ARG A 47 -25.33 -12.84 -2.32
C ARG A 47 -24.77 -13.95 -3.20
N LEU A 48 -24.24 -13.58 -4.36
CA LEU A 48 -23.59 -14.51 -5.28
C LEU A 48 -22.10 -14.20 -5.34
N LEU A 49 -21.27 -15.23 -5.25
CA LEU A 49 -19.86 -15.19 -5.58
C LEU A 49 -19.57 -16.26 -6.63
N LEU A 50 -19.16 -15.83 -7.81
CA LEU A 50 -18.90 -16.70 -8.95
C LEU A 50 -17.39 -16.73 -9.18
N LEU A 51 -16.78 -17.91 -9.07
CA LEU A 51 -15.34 -18.11 -9.27
C LEU A 51 -15.13 -18.82 -10.61
N SER A 52 -14.20 -18.31 -11.42
CA SER A 52 -13.79 -18.94 -12.68
C SER A 52 -12.49 -18.33 -13.19
N ALA A 53 -11.55 -19.19 -13.60
CA ALA A 53 -10.37 -18.75 -14.35
C ALA A 53 -10.70 -18.39 -15.81
N THR A 54 -11.85 -18.85 -16.32
CA THR A 54 -12.29 -18.66 -17.70
C THR A 54 -13.78 -18.29 -17.73
N PRO A 55 -14.17 -17.05 -17.33
CA PRO A 55 -15.58 -16.64 -17.28
C PRO A 55 -16.24 -16.64 -18.68
N MET A 56 -15.44 -16.53 -19.74
CA MET A 56 -15.83 -16.80 -21.12
C MET A 56 -15.02 -18.02 -21.59
N TYR A 57 -15.70 -19.05 -22.07
CA TYR A 57 -15.07 -20.31 -22.49
C TYR A 57 -15.18 -20.54 -24.01
N ASN A 58 -16.38 -20.36 -24.59
CA ASN A 58 -16.59 -20.58 -26.04
C ASN A 58 -16.73 -19.29 -26.84
N THR A 59 -17.37 -18.27 -26.27
CA THR A 59 -17.67 -17.03 -26.95
C THR A 59 -17.68 -15.87 -25.96
N TYR A 60 -17.27 -14.71 -26.43
CA TYR A 60 -17.27 -13.45 -25.68
C TYR A 60 -18.70 -13.07 -25.21
N LYS A 61 -19.74 -13.55 -25.90
CA LYS A 61 -21.15 -13.33 -25.54
C LYS A 61 -21.54 -13.95 -24.17
N GLU A 62 -20.81 -14.96 -23.69
CA GLU A 62 -21.09 -15.65 -22.42
C GLU A 62 -21.01 -14.70 -21.21
N ILE A 63 -20.19 -13.65 -21.29
CA ILE A 63 -20.06 -12.68 -20.19
C ILE A 63 -21.38 -11.96 -19.89
N ILE A 64 -22.19 -11.70 -20.94
CA ILE A 64 -23.46 -10.99 -20.79
C ILE A 64 -24.43 -11.79 -19.94
N TRP A 65 -24.42 -13.12 -20.07
CA TRP A 65 -25.25 -13.99 -19.25
C TRP A 65 -24.83 -13.94 -17.77
N LEU A 66 -23.52 -14.02 -17.48
CA LEU A 66 -22.99 -13.92 -16.11
C LEU A 66 -23.27 -12.55 -15.48
N LEU A 67 -23.05 -11.47 -16.23
CA LEU A 67 -23.34 -10.11 -15.76
C LEU A 67 -24.84 -9.90 -15.54
N ASN A 68 -25.70 -10.45 -16.39
CA ASN A 68 -27.15 -10.36 -16.18
C ASN A 68 -27.60 -11.14 -14.96
N LEU A 69 -26.98 -12.29 -14.64
CA LEU A 69 -27.25 -13.04 -13.41
C LEU A 69 -26.95 -12.18 -12.17
N MET A 70 -25.78 -11.53 -12.15
CA MET A 70 -25.37 -10.64 -11.06
C MET A 70 -26.25 -9.38 -10.98
N ASN A 71 -26.49 -8.72 -12.12
CA ASN A 71 -27.34 -7.54 -12.20
C ASN A 71 -28.77 -7.83 -11.71
N LYS A 72 -29.34 -8.98 -12.09
CA LYS A 72 -30.69 -9.36 -11.66
C LYS A 72 -30.77 -9.66 -10.17
N ASN A 73 -29.77 -10.31 -9.60
CA ASN A 73 -29.67 -10.55 -8.16
C ASN A 73 -29.70 -9.25 -7.35
N ASP A 74 -29.08 -8.18 -7.88
CA ASP A 74 -28.98 -6.88 -7.22
C ASP A 74 -30.06 -5.88 -7.71
N ASN A 75 -31.10 -6.38 -8.41
CA ASN A 75 -32.21 -5.58 -8.97
C ASN A 75 -31.77 -4.44 -9.91
N ARG A 76 -30.66 -4.61 -10.63
CA ARG A 76 -30.21 -3.73 -11.72
C ARG A 76 -30.79 -4.17 -13.06
N SER A 77 -30.90 -3.24 -14.02
CA SER A 77 -31.37 -3.57 -15.37
C SER A 77 -30.39 -4.51 -16.10
N ILE A 78 -30.94 -5.45 -16.87
CA ILE A 78 -30.19 -6.38 -17.73
C ILE A 78 -29.79 -5.72 -19.06
N VAL A 79 -28.91 -6.36 -19.80
CA VAL A 79 -28.45 -5.93 -21.14
C VAL A 79 -28.53 -7.08 -22.15
N LYS A 80 -28.86 -6.80 -23.42
CA LYS A 80 -28.84 -7.80 -24.48
C LYS A 80 -27.48 -7.82 -25.18
N GLN A 81 -27.16 -8.95 -25.82
CA GLN A 81 -25.90 -9.09 -26.56
C GLN A 81 -25.80 -8.09 -27.73
N SER A 82 -26.92 -7.82 -28.41
CA SER A 82 -27.04 -6.85 -29.52
C SER A 82 -26.84 -5.38 -29.10
N ASP A 83 -26.94 -5.10 -27.80
CA ASP A 83 -26.74 -3.76 -27.27
C ASP A 83 -25.24 -3.48 -27.08
N VAL A 84 -24.43 -4.52 -26.97
CA VAL A 84 -22.98 -4.45 -26.68
C VAL A 84 -22.15 -4.77 -27.92
N PHE A 85 -22.55 -5.78 -28.70
CA PHE A 85 -21.76 -6.32 -29.80
C PHE A 85 -22.50 -6.26 -31.13
N ASN A 86 -21.75 -6.02 -32.20
CA ASN A 86 -22.18 -6.19 -33.59
C ASN A 86 -22.16 -7.67 -33.99
N SER A 87 -22.69 -7.99 -35.18
CA SER A 87 -22.78 -9.36 -35.71
C SER A 87 -21.41 -10.00 -35.99
N ASP A 88 -20.42 -9.20 -36.37
CA ASP A 88 -19.01 -9.57 -36.57
C ASP A 88 -18.26 -9.81 -35.24
N GLY A 89 -18.82 -9.34 -34.12
CA GLY A 89 -18.27 -9.42 -32.77
C GLY A 89 -17.42 -8.23 -32.33
N SER A 90 -17.37 -7.16 -33.13
CA SER A 90 -16.85 -5.87 -32.67
C SER A 90 -17.81 -5.23 -31.66
N PHE A 91 -17.31 -4.28 -30.87
CA PHE A 91 -18.17 -3.47 -30.00
C PHE A 91 -19.06 -2.56 -30.83
N LYS A 92 -20.30 -2.37 -30.37
CA LYS A 92 -21.22 -1.45 -31.03
C LYS A 92 -20.70 -0.01 -30.91
N ILE A 93 -20.70 0.70 -32.04
CA ILE A 93 -20.26 2.09 -32.16
C ILE A 93 -21.47 2.94 -32.53
N ASP A 94 -21.54 4.16 -32.01
CA ASP A 94 -22.49 5.16 -32.47
C ASP A 94 -22.01 5.76 -33.80
N ASN A 95 -22.82 5.58 -34.84
CA ASN A 95 -22.52 6.03 -36.20
C ASN A 95 -22.37 7.55 -36.33
N GLN A 96 -22.90 8.34 -35.39
CA GLN A 96 -22.83 9.80 -35.43
C GLN A 96 -21.60 10.36 -34.72
N THR A 97 -21.20 9.74 -33.61
CA THR A 97 -20.13 10.25 -32.74
C THR A 97 -18.82 9.46 -32.84
N GLY A 98 -18.87 8.24 -33.40
CA GLY A 98 -17.75 7.32 -33.43
C GLY A 98 -17.41 6.69 -32.06
N GLU A 99 -18.22 6.94 -31.03
CA GLU A 99 -17.98 6.40 -29.70
C GLU A 99 -18.39 4.92 -29.59
N GLU A 100 -17.57 4.11 -28.91
CA GLU A 100 -17.86 2.71 -28.60
C GLU A 100 -18.92 2.57 -27.49
N ILE A 101 -20.18 2.86 -27.83
CA ILE A 101 -21.33 2.77 -26.91
C ILE A 101 -21.47 1.38 -26.28
N GLY A 102 -21.17 0.31 -27.03
CA GLY A 102 -21.23 -1.06 -26.54
C GLY A 102 -20.21 -1.32 -25.44
N LYS A 103 -18.98 -0.84 -25.60
CA LYS A 103 -17.91 -0.93 -24.59
C LYS A 103 -18.31 -0.16 -23.32
N LYS A 104 -18.78 1.08 -23.46
CA LYS A 104 -19.24 1.90 -22.32
C LYS A 104 -20.37 1.21 -21.54
N LEU A 105 -21.33 0.61 -22.25
CA LEU A 105 -22.43 -0.13 -21.64
C LEU A 105 -21.94 -1.36 -20.87
N LEU A 106 -21.00 -2.12 -21.45
CA LEU A 106 -20.40 -3.27 -20.77
C LEU A 106 -19.68 -2.85 -19.49
N ILE A 107 -18.86 -1.79 -19.56
CA ILE A 107 -18.17 -1.20 -18.41
C ILE A 107 -19.18 -0.89 -17.30
N GLN A 108 -20.21 -0.11 -17.62
CA GLN A 108 -21.24 0.31 -16.66
C GLN A 108 -21.93 -0.89 -15.97
N LYS A 109 -22.16 -1.99 -16.71
CA LYS A 109 -22.80 -3.20 -16.19
C LYS A 109 -21.84 -4.11 -15.40
N ALA A 110 -20.54 -4.04 -15.67
CA ALA A 110 -19.50 -4.82 -14.99
C ALA A 110 -18.95 -4.13 -13.73
N THR A 111 -18.96 -2.79 -13.68
CA THR A 111 -18.45 -2.01 -12.54
C THR A 111 -19.07 -2.48 -11.23
N GLY A 112 -18.20 -2.81 -10.27
CA GLY A 112 -18.58 -3.28 -8.93
C GLY A 112 -18.79 -4.79 -8.79
N TYR A 113 -18.65 -5.58 -9.86
CA TYR A 113 -18.81 -7.05 -9.80
C TYR A 113 -17.55 -7.85 -10.08
N VAL A 114 -16.61 -7.30 -10.84
CA VAL A 114 -15.43 -8.05 -11.28
C VAL A 114 -14.27 -7.78 -10.33
N SER A 115 -13.68 -8.86 -9.81
CA SER A 115 -12.37 -8.86 -9.17
C SER A 115 -11.46 -9.76 -10.00
N PHE A 116 -10.23 -9.30 -10.24
CA PHE A 116 -9.24 -9.99 -11.04
C PHE A 116 -7.87 -9.94 -10.35
N VAL A 117 -7.30 -11.12 -10.18
CA VAL A 117 -5.93 -11.31 -9.72
C VAL A 117 -5.20 -12.17 -10.75
N ARG A 118 -4.00 -11.73 -11.15
CA ARG A 118 -3.16 -12.48 -12.08
C ARG A 118 -2.65 -13.75 -11.40
N GLY A 119 -2.80 -14.89 -12.08
CA GLY A 119 -2.35 -16.19 -11.57
C GLY A 119 -0.88 -16.55 -11.89
N GLU A 120 -0.34 -16.08 -13.02
CA GLU A 120 0.95 -16.53 -13.55
C GLU A 120 2.09 -15.56 -13.21
N ASN A 121 2.93 -15.93 -12.24
CA ASN A 121 4.09 -15.14 -11.83
C ASN A 121 5.38 -15.73 -12.43
N PRO A 122 6.15 -14.97 -13.23
CA PRO A 122 7.34 -15.46 -13.95
C PRO A 122 8.47 -15.95 -13.03
N TYR A 123 8.48 -15.57 -11.74
CA TYR A 123 9.46 -16.04 -10.77
C TYR A 123 9.14 -17.42 -10.19
N THR A 124 7.89 -17.87 -10.26
CA THR A 124 7.42 -19.09 -9.57
C THR A 124 6.87 -20.16 -10.50
N PHE A 125 6.51 -19.78 -11.73
CA PHE A 125 6.08 -20.69 -12.79
C PHE A 125 7.27 -21.10 -13.67
N PRO A 126 7.26 -22.31 -14.25
CA PRO A 126 8.26 -22.70 -15.24
C PRO A 126 8.08 -21.92 -16.55
N TYR A 127 9.18 -21.70 -17.27
CA TYR A 127 9.16 -20.97 -18.54
C TYR A 127 8.53 -21.82 -19.67
N ARG A 128 7.62 -21.20 -20.43
CA ARG A 128 6.99 -21.84 -21.60
C ARG A 128 7.88 -21.65 -22.83
N ILE A 129 8.31 -22.73 -23.44
CA ILE A 129 9.15 -22.73 -24.64
C ILE A 129 8.32 -23.21 -25.83
N PHE A 130 8.10 -22.32 -26.79
CA PHE A 130 7.34 -22.59 -28.02
C PHE A 130 8.26 -23.07 -29.16
N PRO A 131 7.72 -23.76 -30.18
CA PRO A 131 8.48 -24.33 -31.30
C PRO A 131 9.55 -23.43 -31.89
N ALA A 132 9.26 -22.14 -32.10
CA ALA A 132 10.18 -21.17 -32.69
C ALA A 132 11.52 -21.05 -31.94
N LEU A 133 11.55 -21.38 -30.66
CA LEU A 133 12.74 -21.32 -29.81
C LEU A 133 13.56 -22.62 -29.77
N PHE A 134 12.98 -23.76 -30.15
CA PHE A 134 13.65 -25.07 -30.00
C PHE A 134 13.72 -25.92 -31.27
N ASP A 135 12.86 -25.66 -32.26
CA ASP A 135 12.79 -26.34 -33.55
C ASP A 135 12.25 -25.39 -34.63
N ASN A 136 13.13 -24.51 -35.11
CA ASN A 136 12.82 -23.47 -36.10
C ASN A 136 12.34 -24.04 -37.46
N ILE A 137 12.60 -25.33 -37.74
CA ILE A 137 12.22 -25.97 -39.01
C ILE A 137 10.75 -26.41 -38.98
N ARG A 138 10.32 -26.98 -37.84
CA ARG A 138 8.94 -27.45 -37.64
C ARG A 138 8.05 -26.41 -36.96
N SER A 139 8.59 -25.25 -36.59
CA SER A 139 7.83 -24.12 -36.08
C SER A 139 7.03 -23.41 -37.17
N PHE A 140 5.86 -22.87 -36.81
CA PHE A 140 5.11 -21.98 -37.70
C PHE A 140 5.79 -20.60 -37.83
N TYR A 141 6.43 -20.11 -36.77
CA TYR A 141 7.26 -18.88 -36.81
C TYR A 141 8.73 -19.17 -37.01
N ARG A 142 9.44 -18.28 -37.73
CA ARG A 142 10.89 -18.31 -37.77
C ARG A 142 11.54 -17.24 -36.89
N PHE A 143 12.47 -17.67 -36.05
CA PHE A 143 13.33 -16.78 -35.25
C PHE A 143 14.54 -16.33 -36.09
N GLY A 144 14.79 -15.02 -36.20
CA GLY A 144 16.03 -14.46 -36.78
C GLY A 144 15.88 -13.55 -38.01
N ASP A 145 14.72 -13.49 -38.66
CA ASP A 145 14.50 -12.58 -39.79
C ASP A 145 13.82 -11.31 -39.30
N ASN A 146 14.58 -10.22 -39.22
CA ASN A 146 14.19 -8.95 -38.59
C ASN A 146 12.98 -8.22 -39.19
N GLU A 147 12.36 -8.71 -40.26
CA GLU A 147 11.14 -8.09 -40.83
C GLU A 147 10.08 -9.11 -41.32
N ASN A 148 10.31 -10.42 -41.22
CA ASN A 148 9.35 -11.45 -41.63
C ASN A 148 9.30 -12.59 -40.60
N ARG A 149 8.54 -12.43 -39.51
CA ARG A 149 8.24 -13.53 -38.57
C ARG A 149 7.49 -14.71 -39.24
N PHE A 150 6.97 -14.52 -40.44
CA PHE A 150 6.20 -15.49 -41.21
C PHE A 150 7.06 -16.14 -42.28
N ILE A 151 7.47 -17.40 -42.13
CA ILE A 151 7.98 -18.18 -43.26
C ILE A 151 7.61 -19.66 -43.14
N ARG A 152 6.54 -20.03 -43.85
CA ARG A 152 6.54 -21.08 -44.89
C ARG A 152 5.15 -21.12 -45.50
N ASN A 153 5.06 -21.61 -46.74
CA ASN A 153 3.87 -21.94 -47.54
C ASN A 153 2.64 -22.33 -46.69
N TYR A 154 2.01 -21.37 -46.02
CA TYR A 154 0.79 -21.62 -45.31
C TYR A 154 -0.27 -21.84 -46.38
N PRO A 155 -1.19 -22.79 -46.18
CA PRO A 155 -2.20 -23.04 -47.18
C PRO A 155 -2.93 -21.77 -47.60
N GLU A 156 -3.13 -21.60 -48.91
CA GLU A 156 -3.81 -20.42 -49.44
C GLU A 156 -5.33 -20.55 -49.33
N LYS A 157 -5.84 -21.79 -49.32
CA LYS A 157 -7.27 -22.09 -49.32
C LYS A 157 -7.69 -22.97 -48.15
N GLN A 158 -8.92 -22.73 -47.70
CA GLN A 158 -9.67 -23.60 -46.80
C GLN A 158 -9.96 -24.95 -47.46
N MET A 159 -10.34 -25.95 -46.65
CA MET A 159 -10.85 -27.25 -47.12
C MET A 159 -12.05 -27.14 -48.10
N ASN A 160 -12.78 -26.02 -48.07
CA ASN A 160 -13.91 -25.71 -48.96
C ASN A 160 -13.52 -24.86 -50.19
N GLY A 161 -12.25 -24.48 -50.34
CA GLY A 161 -11.74 -23.68 -51.46
C GLY A 161 -11.79 -22.16 -51.28
N LEU A 162 -12.28 -21.63 -50.15
CA LEU A 162 -12.23 -20.20 -49.86
C LEU A 162 -10.81 -19.75 -49.49
N ASP A 163 -10.45 -18.53 -49.87
CA ASP A 163 -9.15 -17.94 -49.51
C ASP A 163 -9.07 -17.67 -48.00
N ILE A 164 -7.84 -17.74 -47.46
CA ILE A 164 -7.62 -17.69 -46.01
C ILE A 164 -6.55 -16.69 -45.62
N ASN A 165 -6.82 -15.98 -44.53
CA ASN A 165 -5.77 -15.33 -43.77
C ASN A 165 -5.03 -16.41 -42.95
N PRO A 166 -3.69 -16.43 -42.96
CA PRO A 166 -2.91 -17.40 -42.20
C PRO A 166 -3.07 -17.18 -40.69
N LEU A 167 -2.65 -18.19 -39.92
CA LEU A 167 -2.51 -18.11 -38.47
C LEU A 167 -1.54 -16.97 -38.11
N GLN A 168 -1.84 -16.16 -37.08
CA GLN A 168 -1.09 -14.92 -36.84
C GLN A 168 -0.27 -14.91 -35.56
N HIS A 169 -0.75 -15.53 -34.47
CA HIS A 169 -0.16 -15.44 -33.13
C HIS A 169 0.15 -16.78 -32.44
N ILE A 170 -0.49 -17.88 -32.82
CA ILE A 170 -0.26 -19.19 -32.21
C ILE A 170 0.88 -19.94 -32.89
N ASP A 171 1.90 -20.32 -32.13
CA ASP A 171 3.02 -21.10 -32.63
C ASP A 171 2.70 -22.62 -32.59
N VAL A 172 2.56 -23.21 -33.77
CA VAL A 172 2.17 -24.61 -33.97
C VAL A 172 3.38 -25.42 -34.42
N TYR A 173 3.54 -26.62 -33.87
CA TYR A 173 4.53 -27.60 -34.26
C TYR A 173 4.04 -28.43 -35.45
N LEU A 174 4.60 -28.18 -36.63
CA LEU A 174 4.16 -28.72 -37.91
C LEU A 174 4.81 -30.07 -38.22
N SER A 175 3.98 -31.03 -38.64
CA SER A 175 4.41 -32.30 -39.22
C SER A 175 3.79 -32.45 -40.61
N SER A 176 4.54 -32.94 -41.60
CA SER A 176 3.99 -33.19 -42.94
C SER A 176 3.57 -34.66 -43.12
N ILE A 177 2.50 -34.88 -43.87
CA ILE A 177 2.12 -36.23 -44.34
C ILE A 177 3.00 -36.55 -45.55
N GLN A 178 4.19 -37.10 -45.29
CA GLN A 178 5.16 -37.43 -46.35
C GLN A 178 4.79 -38.70 -47.15
N ASN A 179 3.89 -39.54 -46.62
CA ASN A 179 3.48 -40.79 -47.26
C ASN A 179 2.18 -40.59 -48.08
N THR A 180 1.98 -41.42 -49.11
CA THR A 180 0.77 -41.38 -49.94
C THR A 180 -0.46 -41.91 -49.20
N TYR A 181 -0.32 -42.99 -48.43
CA TYR A 181 -1.48 -43.69 -47.86
C TYR A 181 -2.32 -42.85 -46.88
N GLN A 182 -1.71 -42.24 -45.86
CA GLN A 182 -2.44 -41.39 -44.90
C GLN A 182 -3.07 -40.18 -45.61
N LYS A 183 -2.38 -39.63 -46.61
CA LYS A 183 -2.88 -38.52 -47.42
C LYS A 183 -4.10 -38.93 -48.25
N ASP A 184 -4.04 -40.09 -48.91
CA ASP A 184 -5.14 -40.63 -49.70
C ASP A 184 -6.37 -40.89 -48.82
N VAL A 185 -6.18 -41.52 -47.65
CA VAL A 185 -7.26 -41.72 -46.67
C VAL A 185 -7.85 -40.39 -46.19
N TYR A 186 -7.01 -39.38 -45.93
CA TYR A 186 -7.48 -38.05 -45.54
C TYR A 186 -8.31 -37.39 -46.64
N MET A 187 -7.84 -37.43 -47.89
CA MET A 187 -8.55 -36.84 -49.03
C MET A 187 -9.88 -37.56 -49.29
N THR A 188 -9.92 -38.89 -49.28
CA THR A 188 -11.17 -39.66 -49.41
C THR A 188 -12.14 -39.38 -48.25
N MET A 189 -11.63 -39.19 -47.03
CA MET A 189 -12.47 -38.79 -45.89
C MET A 189 -13.03 -37.37 -46.08
N LEU A 190 -12.23 -36.44 -46.62
CA LEU A 190 -12.66 -35.08 -46.90
C LEU A 190 -13.78 -35.06 -47.94
N GLU A 191 -13.69 -35.88 -48.99
CA GLU A 191 -14.76 -36.08 -49.97
C GLU A 191 -16.04 -36.61 -49.31
N LEU A 192 -15.94 -37.64 -48.45
CA LEU A 192 -17.08 -38.17 -47.71
C LEU A 192 -17.75 -37.10 -46.83
N VAL A 193 -16.96 -36.26 -46.15
CA VAL A 193 -17.48 -35.16 -45.33
C VAL A 193 -18.17 -34.11 -46.20
N LYS A 194 -17.59 -33.73 -47.35
CA LYS A 194 -18.21 -32.82 -48.32
C LYS A 194 -19.54 -33.36 -48.85
N GLU A 195 -19.61 -34.65 -49.19
CA GLU A 195 -20.86 -35.28 -49.62
C GLU A 195 -21.95 -35.23 -48.55
N LYS A 196 -21.60 -35.52 -47.29
CA LYS A 196 -22.55 -35.48 -46.17
C LYS A 196 -23.11 -34.09 -45.95
N ILE A 197 -22.25 -33.08 -45.95
CA ILE A 197 -22.65 -31.68 -45.78
C ILE A 197 -23.59 -31.24 -46.92
N ASN A 198 -23.28 -31.62 -48.16
CA ASN A 198 -24.13 -31.30 -49.31
C ASN A 198 -25.49 -32.01 -49.25
N LYS A 199 -25.54 -33.29 -48.83
CA LYS A 199 -26.78 -34.06 -48.64
C LYS A 199 -27.65 -33.46 -47.53
N ASP A 200 -27.05 -33.05 -46.42
CA ASP A 200 -27.75 -32.42 -45.30
C ASP A 200 -28.31 -31.03 -45.70
N ALA A 201 -27.60 -30.28 -46.54
CA ALA A 201 -28.08 -29.02 -47.10
C ALA A 201 -29.28 -29.21 -48.06
N SER A 202 -29.32 -30.31 -48.82
CA SER A 202 -30.42 -30.62 -49.75
C SER A 202 -31.68 -31.19 -49.08
N ASN A 203 -31.57 -31.79 -47.89
CA ASN A 203 -32.68 -32.41 -47.16
C ASN A 203 -33.26 -31.53 -46.03
N ALA A 204 -32.81 -30.28 -45.91
CA ALA A 204 -33.37 -29.35 -44.93
C ALA A 204 -34.84 -29.02 -45.29
N PRO A 205 -35.83 -29.28 -44.41
CA PRO A 205 -37.21 -28.89 -44.68
C PRO A 205 -37.30 -27.36 -44.83
N PRO A 206 -38.18 -26.83 -45.70
CA PRO A 206 -38.46 -25.40 -45.73
C PRO A 206 -38.92 -25.01 -44.32
N SER A 207 -38.19 -24.09 -43.70
CA SER A 207 -38.39 -23.68 -42.31
C SER A 207 -39.86 -23.36 -42.03
N SER A 208 -40.50 -24.17 -41.19
CA SER A 208 -41.76 -23.82 -40.55
C SER A 208 -41.55 -22.57 -39.70
N GLN A 209 -42.36 -21.55 -39.99
CA GLN A 209 -42.49 -20.29 -39.26
C GLN A 209 -42.45 -20.52 -37.73
N GLN A 210 -41.38 -20.08 -37.07
CA GLN A 210 -41.40 -19.76 -35.65
C GLN A 210 -41.07 -18.28 -35.51
N GLN A 211 -42.14 -17.52 -35.24
CA GLN A 211 -42.29 -16.10 -34.98
C GLN A 211 -40.99 -15.31 -34.71
N GLN A 212 -40.64 -14.48 -35.68
CA GLN A 212 -39.92 -13.23 -35.48
C GLN A 212 -40.77 -12.30 -34.58
N PRO A 213 -40.20 -11.55 -33.64
CA PRO A 213 -40.74 -10.25 -33.26
C PRO A 213 -40.42 -9.27 -34.40
N GLN A 214 -41.47 -8.74 -35.01
CA GLN A 214 -41.44 -7.64 -35.98
C GLN A 214 -40.73 -6.42 -35.40
N ASP A 215 -39.77 -5.89 -36.15
CA ASP A 215 -39.50 -4.45 -36.33
C ASP A 215 -38.35 -4.33 -37.35
N MET A 216 -38.72 -4.34 -38.63
CA MET A 216 -37.88 -3.95 -39.76
C MET A 216 -38.70 -3.00 -40.65
N VAL A 217 -38.14 -1.84 -40.95
CA VAL A 217 -38.58 -0.97 -42.05
C VAL A 217 -37.40 -0.84 -43.03
N ASP A 218 -37.66 -1.32 -44.24
CA ASP A 218 -37.17 -0.96 -45.59
C ASP A 218 -35.70 -0.55 -45.82
N GLU A 219 -34.98 -1.27 -46.71
CA GLU A 219 -34.78 -0.92 -48.15
C GLU A 219 -33.83 -1.94 -48.87
N PRO A 220 -33.61 -1.91 -50.23
CA PRO A 220 -33.98 -3.00 -51.12
C PRO A 220 -32.84 -3.83 -51.74
N LEU A 221 -33.24 -4.97 -52.33
CA LEU A 221 -32.43 -5.93 -53.08
C LEU A 221 -31.64 -5.32 -54.25
N SER A 222 -30.36 -5.71 -54.38
CA SER A 222 -29.76 -6.00 -55.68
C SER A 222 -28.60 -7.00 -55.59
N SER A 223 -28.45 -7.76 -56.68
CA SER A 223 -27.43 -8.76 -57.03
C SER A 223 -27.67 -10.22 -56.62
N SER A 224 -27.91 -10.99 -57.68
CA SER A 224 -28.08 -12.42 -57.82
C SER A 224 -26.78 -13.20 -57.61
N ASN A 225 -26.77 -14.10 -56.64
CA ASN A 225 -26.06 -15.38 -56.67
C ASN A 225 -26.74 -16.31 -55.64
N PRO A 226 -26.95 -17.61 -55.92
CA PRO A 226 -27.55 -18.52 -54.95
C PRO A 226 -26.66 -18.59 -53.71
N PRO A 227 -27.19 -18.44 -52.48
CA PRO A 227 -26.38 -18.48 -51.28
C PRO A 227 -25.93 -19.93 -51.05
N THR A 228 -24.71 -20.25 -51.50
CA THR A 228 -24.00 -21.41 -51.00
C THR A 228 -23.70 -21.12 -49.54
N LYS A 229 -24.42 -21.80 -48.63
CA LYS A 229 -24.05 -21.84 -47.21
C LYS A 229 -22.67 -22.48 -47.11
N SER A 230 -21.63 -21.66 -47.18
CA SER A 230 -20.25 -22.08 -47.03
C SER A 230 -20.00 -22.43 -45.57
N PHE A 231 -18.92 -23.17 -45.30
CA PHE A 231 -18.36 -23.46 -43.96
C PHE A 231 -18.12 -22.22 -43.05
N SER A 232 -18.60 -21.03 -43.41
CA SER A 232 -18.40 -19.77 -42.68
C SER A 232 -19.27 -19.64 -41.42
N GLU A 233 -20.41 -20.34 -41.34
CA GLU A 233 -21.33 -20.28 -40.18
C GLU A 233 -21.17 -21.48 -39.22
N LEU A 234 -19.96 -21.79 -38.76
CA LEU A 234 -19.74 -22.96 -37.90
C LEU A 234 -19.96 -22.66 -36.41
N GLN A 235 -21.20 -22.85 -36.00
CA GLN A 235 -21.56 -23.33 -34.67
C GLN A 235 -21.05 -24.77 -34.43
N THR A 236 -21.23 -25.30 -33.21
CA THR A 236 -20.75 -26.62 -32.74
C THR A 236 -21.12 -27.80 -33.66
N PHE A 237 -22.13 -27.65 -34.52
CA PHE A 237 -22.47 -28.58 -35.60
C PHE A 237 -21.31 -28.81 -36.60
N GLY A 238 -20.52 -27.77 -36.87
CA GLY A 238 -19.37 -27.80 -37.77
C GLY A 238 -18.17 -28.58 -37.27
N TYR A 239 -17.84 -28.44 -35.99
CA TYR A 239 -16.69 -29.15 -35.40
C TYR A 239 -16.92 -30.67 -35.39
N ASN A 240 -18.16 -31.12 -35.16
CA ASN A 240 -18.48 -32.55 -35.21
C ASN A 240 -18.23 -33.15 -36.60
N ALA A 241 -18.49 -32.41 -37.68
CA ALA A 241 -18.19 -32.83 -39.04
C ALA A 241 -16.67 -32.95 -39.30
N LEU A 242 -15.85 -32.19 -38.57
CA LEU A 242 -14.39 -32.22 -38.68
C LEU A 242 -13.74 -33.33 -37.83
N GLN A 243 -14.42 -33.90 -36.84
CA GLN A 243 -13.83 -34.93 -35.97
C GLN A 243 -13.24 -36.14 -36.73
N PRO A 244 -13.90 -36.70 -37.77
CA PRO A 244 -13.30 -37.77 -38.56
C PRO A 244 -11.98 -37.36 -39.24
N LEU A 245 -11.89 -36.11 -39.72
CA LEU A 245 -10.67 -35.57 -40.33
C LEU A 245 -9.57 -35.35 -39.30
N LEU A 246 -9.90 -34.90 -38.09
CA LEU A 246 -8.91 -34.80 -37.01
C LEU A 246 -8.38 -36.19 -36.60
N GLN A 247 -9.24 -37.22 -36.61
CA GLN A 247 -8.81 -38.59 -36.34
C GLN A 247 -7.89 -39.14 -37.43
N THR A 248 -8.15 -38.88 -38.72
CA THR A 248 -7.25 -39.30 -39.81
C THR A 248 -5.87 -38.62 -39.74
N LEU A 249 -5.82 -37.35 -39.30
CA LEU A 249 -4.55 -36.66 -39.08
C LEU A 249 -3.77 -37.24 -37.88
N ASN A 250 -4.45 -37.80 -36.89
CA ASN A 250 -3.80 -38.48 -35.77
C ASN A 250 -3.30 -39.87 -36.16
N ILE A 251 -4.13 -40.71 -36.75
CA ILE A 251 -3.74 -42.04 -37.24
C ILE A 251 -4.79 -42.62 -38.21
N VAL A 252 -4.32 -43.33 -39.23
CA VAL A 252 -5.15 -44.17 -40.11
C VAL A 252 -4.73 -45.62 -40.02
N TYR A 253 -5.66 -46.54 -40.26
CA TYR A 253 -5.41 -47.98 -40.25
C TYR A 253 -5.47 -48.58 -41.65
N PRO A 254 -4.63 -49.59 -41.98
CA PRO A 254 -4.57 -50.20 -43.30
C PRO A 254 -5.90 -50.86 -43.72
N THR A 255 -6.24 -50.74 -45.00
CA THR A 255 -7.39 -51.41 -45.65
C THR A 255 -6.97 -52.01 -46.99
N LYS A 256 -7.56 -53.16 -47.37
CA LYS A 256 -7.27 -53.82 -48.66
C LYS A 256 -7.73 -52.99 -49.87
N GLU A 257 -8.88 -52.35 -49.71
CA GLU A 257 -9.46 -51.43 -50.71
C GLU A 257 -9.82 -50.14 -49.98
N LEU A 258 -9.43 -48.99 -50.54
CA LEU A 258 -9.78 -47.67 -50.03
C LEU A 258 -10.88 -47.08 -50.94
N SER A 259 -12.05 -46.80 -50.36
CA SER A 259 -13.16 -46.16 -51.06
C SER A 259 -14.00 -45.30 -50.12
N ILE A 260 -14.79 -44.37 -50.67
CA ILE A 260 -15.69 -43.50 -49.90
C ILE A 260 -16.62 -44.32 -48.98
N ALA A 261 -17.07 -45.50 -49.43
CA ALA A 261 -17.96 -46.37 -48.67
C ALA A 261 -17.30 -46.97 -47.42
N ASN A 262 -15.98 -47.20 -47.44
CA ASN A 262 -15.27 -47.93 -46.38
C ASN A 262 -14.24 -47.09 -45.61
N VAL A 263 -13.94 -45.85 -46.04
CA VAL A 263 -12.96 -44.96 -45.39
C VAL A 263 -13.31 -44.66 -43.93
N SER A 264 -14.60 -44.66 -43.56
CA SER A 264 -15.01 -44.51 -42.16
C SER A 264 -14.60 -45.68 -41.25
N ASN A 265 -14.24 -46.82 -41.84
CA ASN A 265 -13.75 -48.02 -41.12
C ASN A 265 -12.22 -48.05 -41.01
N THR A 266 -11.50 -47.01 -41.46
CA THR A 266 -10.02 -46.90 -41.34
C THR A 266 -9.58 -46.01 -40.19
N ILE A 267 -10.51 -45.51 -39.36
CA ILE A 267 -10.22 -44.64 -38.22
C ILE A 267 -10.94 -45.11 -36.94
N GLY A 268 -10.48 -44.59 -35.80
CA GLY A 268 -11.07 -44.83 -34.49
C GLY A 268 -11.11 -46.32 -34.14
N LYS A 269 -12.14 -46.70 -33.36
CA LYS A 269 -12.31 -48.08 -32.89
C LYS A 269 -12.43 -49.09 -34.04
N LYS A 270 -13.22 -48.76 -35.08
CA LYS A 270 -13.41 -49.64 -36.24
C LYS A 270 -12.10 -49.92 -36.97
N GLY A 271 -11.25 -48.91 -37.11
CA GLY A 271 -9.93 -49.08 -37.73
C GLY A 271 -8.98 -49.91 -36.85
N LEU A 272 -8.95 -49.63 -35.54
CA LEU A 272 -8.12 -50.37 -34.59
C LEU A 272 -8.50 -51.86 -34.53
N ASP A 273 -9.79 -52.17 -34.46
CA ASP A 273 -10.32 -53.55 -34.41
C ASP A 273 -9.97 -54.36 -35.70
N ARG A 274 -9.48 -53.74 -36.78
CA ARG A 274 -9.03 -54.42 -38.01
C ARG A 274 -7.56 -54.86 -37.97
N VAL A 275 -6.75 -54.21 -37.15
CA VAL A 275 -5.32 -54.51 -37.02
C VAL A 275 -5.00 -55.22 -35.72
N ILE A 276 -5.79 -55.02 -34.67
CA ILE A 276 -5.59 -55.60 -33.35
C ILE A 276 -6.83 -56.37 -32.88
N LYS A 277 -6.61 -57.58 -32.37
CA LYS A 277 -7.54 -58.33 -31.50
C LYS A 277 -7.17 -58.09 -30.04
N TYR A 278 -8.17 -58.00 -29.17
CA TYR A 278 -7.98 -57.92 -27.72
C TYR A 278 -9.07 -58.71 -26.99
N LYS A 279 -8.79 -59.09 -25.75
CA LYS A 279 -9.79 -59.64 -24.83
C LYS A 279 -10.34 -58.54 -23.94
N ILE A 280 -11.57 -58.74 -23.47
CA ILE A 280 -12.19 -57.90 -22.46
C ILE A 280 -12.17 -58.71 -21.16
N SER A 281 -11.51 -58.19 -20.12
CA SER A 281 -11.43 -58.86 -18.83
C SER A 281 -12.81 -58.99 -18.17
N GLU A 282 -13.02 -60.05 -17.40
CA GLU A 282 -14.27 -60.31 -16.66
C GLU A 282 -14.41 -59.44 -15.39
N THR A 283 -13.46 -58.55 -15.13
CA THR A 283 -13.51 -57.62 -14.00
C THR A 283 -14.63 -56.58 -14.18
N GLU A 284 -15.09 -55.95 -13.07
CA GLU A 284 -16.13 -54.91 -13.10
C GLU A 284 -15.86 -53.77 -14.10
N ASN A 285 -14.58 -53.50 -14.39
CA ASN A 285 -14.16 -52.40 -15.28
C ASN A 285 -14.06 -52.79 -16.76
N ARG A 286 -14.22 -54.08 -17.11
CA ARG A 286 -14.15 -54.60 -18.50
C ARG A 286 -12.90 -54.12 -19.25
N ASP A 287 -11.74 -54.23 -18.60
CA ASP A 287 -10.47 -53.76 -19.15
C ASP A 287 -10.14 -54.46 -20.48
N ARG A 288 -9.70 -53.71 -21.49
CA ARG A 288 -9.17 -54.29 -22.73
C ARG A 288 -7.73 -54.74 -22.48
N ILE A 289 -7.46 -56.02 -22.63
CA ILE A 289 -6.18 -56.66 -22.34
C ILE A 289 -5.80 -57.62 -23.48
N ASP A 290 -4.59 -58.15 -23.47
CA ASP A 290 -4.10 -59.12 -24.45
C ASP A 290 -4.22 -58.65 -25.92
N PHE A 291 -3.68 -57.46 -26.23
CA PHE A 291 -3.65 -56.94 -27.59
C PHE A 291 -2.69 -57.80 -28.43
N GLU A 292 -3.17 -58.26 -29.58
CA GLU A 292 -2.42 -59.08 -30.54
C GLU A 292 -2.74 -58.59 -31.96
N TYR A 293 -1.73 -58.55 -32.84
CA TYR A 293 -1.95 -58.25 -34.25
C TYR A 293 -2.81 -59.33 -34.92
N ILE A 294 -3.79 -58.93 -35.73
CA ILE A 294 -4.72 -59.87 -36.41
C ILE A 294 -3.99 -60.75 -37.43
N HIS A 295 -3.03 -60.17 -38.15
CA HIS A 295 -2.17 -60.86 -39.09
C HIS A 295 -0.80 -61.05 -38.43
N GLN A 296 -0.66 -62.10 -37.61
CA GLN A 296 0.65 -62.57 -37.16
C GLN A 296 1.30 -63.35 -38.30
N GLY A 297 2.21 -62.71 -39.02
CA GLY A 297 3.25 -63.38 -39.80
C GLY A 297 4.61 -62.91 -39.31
N ASP A 298 5.67 -63.66 -39.57
CA ASP A 298 7.07 -63.30 -39.28
C ASP A 298 7.56 -62.05 -40.05
N ASP A 299 6.68 -61.42 -40.83
CA ASP A 299 6.96 -60.21 -41.58
C ASP A 299 6.75 -58.97 -40.71
N GLU A 300 7.86 -58.36 -40.30
CA GLU A 300 7.89 -57.13 -39.49
C GLU A 300 7.06 -56.00 -40.09
N SER A 301 6.82 -55.99 -41.41
CA SER A 301 6.04 -54.98 -42.12
C SER A 301 4.58 -54.89 -41.66
N ASN A 302 4.03 -55.92 -41.00
CA ASN A 302 2.67 -55.91 -40.46
C ASN A 302 2.53 -55.18 -39.11
N ARG A 303 3.64 -54.79 -38.47
CA ARG A 303 3.67 -54.13 -37.16
C ARG A 303 3.56 -52.62 -37.30
N ILE A 304 2.35 -52.16 -37.60
CA ILE A 304 2.10 -50.74 -37.96
C ILE A 304 2.52 -49.71 -36.89
N PHE A 305 2.61 -50.11 -35.61
CA PHE A 305 2.95 -49.23 -34.49
C PHE A 305 4.46 -49.13 -34.25
N LYS A 306 5.28 -49.96 -34.91
CA LYS A 306 6.75 -49.87 -34.88
C LYS A 306 7.19 -48.54 -35.50
N GLN A 307 8.16 -47.87 -34.88
CA GLN A 307 8.60 -46.52 -35.28
C GLN A 307 8.98 -46.38 -36.76
N ALA A 308 9.53 -47.45 -37.37
CA ALA A 308 9.89 -47.50 -38.78
C ALA A 308 8.68 -47.48 -39.73
N PHE A 309 7.54 -48.05 -39.32
CA PHE A 309 6.35 -48.19 -40.16
C PHE A 309 5.23 -47.20 -39.80
N ILE A 310 5.14 -46.78 -38.54
CA ILE A 310 4.09 -45.86 -38.07
C ILE A 310 4.09 -44.53 -38.83
N LYS A 311 5.25 -44.10 -39.36
CA LYS A 311 5.37 -42.93 -40.24
C LYS A 311 4.43 -42.98 -41.45
N ASN A 312 4.09 -44.18 -41.95
CA ASN A 312 3.18 -44.39 -43.09
C ASN A 312 1.69 -44.26 -42.73
N TYR A 313 1.38 -44.32 -41.43
CA TYR A 313 0.01 -44.36 -40.92
C TYR A 313 -0.32 -43.18 -39.99
N SER A 314 0.72 -42.52 -39.44
CA SER A 314 0.62 -41.35 -38.58
C SER A 314 1.93 -40.56 -38.59
N SER A 315 1.94 -39.42 -39.26
CA SER A 315 3.04 -38.45 -39.16
C SER A 315 3.20 -37.90 -37.74
N LYS A 316 2.10 -37.66 -37.03
CA LYS A 316 2.10 -37.09 -35.66
C LYS A 316 2.65 -38.05 -34.61
N ILE A 317 2.16 -39.29 -34.57
CA ILE A 317 2.66 -40.28 -33.59
C ILE A 317 4.13 -40.56 -33.85
N HIS A 318 4.54 -40.68 -35.12
CA HIS A 318 5.95 -40.82 -35.47
C HIS A 318 6.78 -39.64 -34.95
N SER A 319 6.35 -38.41 -35.21
CA SER A 319 6.99 -37.18 -34.73
C SER A 319 7.05 -37.09 -33.20
N ILE A 320 6.02 -37.54 -32.48
CA ILE A 320 6.00 -37.62 -31.02
C ILE A 320 6.99 -38.67 -30.52
N CYS A 321 7.01 -39.87 -31.11
CA CYS A 321 7.96 -40.93 -30.79
C CYS A 321 9.40 -40.45 -30.98
N GLU A 322 9.70 -39.80 -32.12
CA GLU A 322 10.99 -39.17 -32.37
C GLU A 322 11.32 -38.19 -31.24
N ASN A 323 10.41 -37.28 -30.86
CA ASN A 323 10.66 -36.28 -29.83
C ASN A 323 10.84 -36.84 -28.41
N ILE A 324 10.26 -37.99 -28.11
CA ILE A 324 10.46 -38.69 -26.83
C ILE A 324 11.81 -39.38 -26.79
N GLU A 325 12.27 -39.92 -27.92
CA GLU A 325 13.54 -40.62 -28.01
C GLU A 325 14.72 -39.67 -27.72
N GLY A 326 15.42 -39.91 -26.60
CA GLY A 326 16.53 -39.06 -26.16
C GLY A 326 16.14 -37.74 -25.51
N SER A 327 14.86 -37.52 -25.16
CA SER A 327 14.47 -36.37 -24.35
C SER A 327 14.74 -36.58 -22.87
N GLU A 328 14.91 -35.49 -22.11
CA GLU A 328 15.09 -35.52 -20.66
C GLU A 328 13.83 -35.09 -19.89
N GLY A 329 13.55 -35.69 -18.74
CA GLY A 329 12.38 -35.35 -17.91
C GLY A 329 11.05 -35.95 -18.38
N ILE A 330 9.96 -35.60 -17.71
CA ILE A 330 8.64 -36.20 -17.94
C ILE A 330 7.95 -35.56 -19.14
N VAL A 331 7.34 -36.39 -20.00
CA VAL A 331 6.57 -35.99 -21.19
C VAL A 331 5.08 -36.22 -20.95
N LEU A 332 4.27 -35.19 -21.19
CA LEU A 332 2.81 -35.27 -21.14
C LEU A 332 2.24 -35.20 -22.55
N ILE A 333 1.38 -36.14 -22.90
CA ILE A 333 0.71 -36.19 -24.21
C ILE A 333 -0.79 -36.18 -23.98
N TYR A 334 -1.47 -35.25 -24.64
CA TYR A 334 -2.92 -35.12 -24.60
C TYR A 334 -3.54 -35.53 -25.94
N SER A 335 -4.59 -36.34 -25.85
CA SER A 335 -5.54 -36.54 -26.94
C SER A 335 -6.96 -36.77 -26.40
N GLN A 336 -7.96 -36.16 -27.02
CA GLN A 336 -9.37 -36.37 -26.77
C GLN A 336 -9.86 -37.74 -27.24
N TYR A 337 -9.15 -38.36 -28.20
CA TYR A 337 -9.54 -39.64 -28.77
C TYR A 337 -8.83 -40.80 -28.07
N ILE A 338 -9.62 -41.79 -27.64
CA ILE A 338 -9.07 -43.00 -27.03
C ILE A 338 -8.50 -43.92 -28.13
N ASP A 339 -9.34 -44.36 -29.07
CA ASP A 339 -8.97 -45.36 -30.10
C ASP A 339 -8.23 -44.78 -31.32
N ALA A 340 -8.18 -43.44 -31.45
CA ALA A 340 -7.45 -42.72 -32.52
C ALA A 340 -6.35 -41.80 -31.96
N GLY A 341 -5.96 -41.98 -30.70
CA GLY A 341 -4.97 -41.13 -30.01
C GLY A 341 -4.26 -41.89 -28.91
N ILE A 342 -4.89 -42.01 -27.73
CA ILE A 342 -4.28 -42.58 -26.52
C ILE A 342 -3.82 -44.04 -26.71
N ILE A 343 -4.68 -44.93 -27.19
CA ILE A 343 -4.34 -46.35 -27.37
C ILE A 343 -3.26 -46.52 -28.46
N PRO A 344 -3.39 -45.93 -29.66
CA PRO A 344 -2.34 -46.01 -30.68
C PRO A 344 -0.98 -45.48 -30.22
N MET A 345 -0.98 -44.37 -29.47
CA MET A 345 0.24 -43.84 -28.89
C MET A 345 0.83 -44.80 -27.83
N ALA A 346 0.00 -45.41 -26.98
CA ALA A 346 0.46 -46.42 -26.02
C ALA A 346 1.06 -47.65 -26.72
N LEU A 347 0.43 -48.15 -27.79
CA LEU A 347 0.95 -49.27 -28.57
C LEU A 347 2.27 -48.92 -29.27
N ALA A 348 2.42 -47.69 -29.78
CA ALA A 348 3.69 -47.22 -30.33
C ALA A 348 4.79 -47.11 -29.26
N LEU A 349 4.46 -46.65 -28.04
CA LEU A 349 5.40 -46.63 -26.92
C LEU A 349 5.84 -48.05 -26.50
N GLU A 350 4.90 -49.01 -26.45
CA GLU A 350 5.22 -50.41 -26.14
C GLU A 350 6.13 -51.05 -27.21
N GLU A 351 5.91 -50.75 -28.49
CA GLU A 351 6.83 -51.16 -29.59
C GLU A 351 8.20 -50.47 -29.49
N MET A 352 8.29 -49.27 -28.92
CA MET A 352 9.56 -48.61 -28.58
C MET A 352 10.26 -49.21 -27.34
N GLY A 353 9.60 -50.15 -26.63
CA GLY A 353 10.12 -50.81 -25.44
C GLY A 353 9.71 -50.17 -24.11
N PHE A 354 8.68 -49.30 -24.09
CA PHE A 354 8.15 -48.78 -22.84
C PHE A 354 7.23 -49.79 -22.15
N GLU A 355 7.29 -49.82 -20.83
CA GLU A 355 6.37 -50.62 -20.01
C GLU A 355 5.24 -49.75 -19.44
N ARG A 356 4.10 -50.37 -19.20
CA ARG A 356 3.00 -49.72 -18.52
C ARG A 356 3.24 -49.70 -17.01
N ASN A 357 3.10 -48.53 -16.40
CA ASN A 357 3.34 -48.40 -14.98
C ASN A 357 2.24 -49.05 -14.13
N GLY A 358 2.63 -49.97 -13.25
CA GLY A 358 1.76 -50.57 -12.24
C GLY A 358 0.70 -51.53 -12.79
N ARG A 359 0.80 -51.95 -14.06
CA ARG A 359 -0.09 -52.86 -14.80
C ARG A 359 0.69 -53.60 -15.87
N GLU A 360 0.07 -54.66 -16.41
CA GLU A 360 0.55 -55.31 -17.63
C GLU A 360 0.35 -54.40 -18.85
N ASN A 361 1.23 -54.55 -19.83
CA ASN A 361 1.16 -53.88 -21.12
C ASN A 361 -0.13 -54.25 -21.86
N PHE A 362 -0.53 -53.45 -22.83
CA PHE A 362 -1.62 -53.83 -23.72
C PHE A 362 -1.22 -55.05 -24.55
N PHE A 363 -0.03 -55.09 -25.11
CA PHE A 363 0.46 -56.28 -25.82
C PHE A 363 0.67 -57.47 -24.87
N LYS A 364 0.16 -58.64 -25.26
CA LYS A 364 0.22 -59.88 -24.47
C LYS A 364 1.64 -60.45 -24.31
N LYS A 365 2.47 -60.32 -25.33
CA LYS A 365 3.88 -60.76 -25.31
C LYS A 365 4.73 -59.51 -25.33
N GLU A 366 5.75 -59.44 -24.48
CA GLU A 366 6.75 -58.38 -24.56
C GLU A 366 7.28 -58.33 -25.99
N VAL A 367 7.06 -57.19 -26.62
CA VAL A 367 7.58 -56.88 -27.94
C VAL A 367 9.08 -56.64 -27.77
N VAL A 368 9.85 -57.72 -27.72
CA VAL A 368 11.30 -57.63 -27.69
C VAL A 368 11.79 -57.57 -29.14
N SER A 369 11.92 -56.36 -29.69
CA SER A 369 12.85 -56.17 -30.81
C SER A 369 14.27 -56.02 -30.26
N SER A 370 15.25 -56.66 -30.92
CA SER A 370 16.66 -56.66 -30.53
C SER A 370 17.32 -55.27 -30.57
N ASP A 371 16.74 -54.31 -31.29
CA ASP A 371 17.39 -53.06 -31.67
C ASP A 371 17.04 -51.87 -30.74
N THR A 372 16.00 -51.98 -29.91
CA THR A 372 15.50 -50.91 -29.02
C THR A 372 16.00 -51.05 -27.56
N ILE A 373 17.30 -51.32 -27.37
CA ILE A 373 17.90 -51.49 -26.03
C ILE A 373 17.92 -50.17 -25.22
N LYS A 374 17.82 -49.00 -25.87
CA LYS A 374 17.99 -47.69 -25.20
C LYS A 374 16.87 -47.31 -24.21
N ASN A 375 15.66 -47.86 -24.33
CA ASN A 375 14.48 -47.42 -23.55
C ASN A 375 13.85 -48.50 -22.68
N ARG A 376 14.47 -49.68 -22.51
CA ARG A 376 13.88 -50.86 -21.85
C ARG A 376 13.38 -50.67 -20.41
N ASN A 377 13.76 -49.59 -19.73
CA ASN A 377 13.32 -49.30 -18.35
C ASN A 377 12.33 -48.12 -18.26
N ALA A 378 11.95 -47.52 -19.39
CA ALA A 378 11.06 -46.36 -19.39
C ALA A 378 9.60 -46.82 -19.24
N LYS A 379 8.84 -46.16 -18.37
CA LYS A 379 7.42 -46.49 -18.16
C LYS A 379 6.48 -45.37 -18.59
N TYR A 380 5.27 -45.74 -19.00
CA TYR A 380 4.20 -44.80 -19.29
C TYR A 380 2.98 -45.01 -18.37
N SER A 381 2.16 -43.98 -18.20
CA SER A 381 0.89 -44.03 -17.44
C SER A 381 -0.24 -43.42 -18.28
N ILE A 382 -1.48 -43.88 -18.06
CA ILE A 382 -2.66 -43.37 -18.75
C ILE A 382 -3.63 -42.83 -17.72
N ILE A 383 -4.01 -41.56 -17.86
CA ILE A 383 -5.05 -40.96 -17.04
C ILE A 383 -6.27 -40.64 -17.90
N SER A 384 -7.34 -41.38 -17.64
CA SER A 384 -8.59 -41.27 -18.39
C SER A 384 -9.81 -41.44 -17.50
N GLY A 385 -10.93 -40.85 -17.91
CA GLY A 385 -12.24 -41.11 -17.30
C GLY A 385 -12.80 -42.48 -17.68
N ASN A 386 -12.25 -43.12 -18.72
CA ASN A 386 -12.63 -44.47 -19.06
C ASN A 386 -11.90 -45.48 -18.15
N LYS A 387 -12.63 -46.03 -17.18
CA LYS A 387 -12.12 -47.02 -16.22
C LYS A 387 -11.56 -48.28 -16.90
N SER A 388 -12.02 -48.64 -18.09
CA SER A 388 -11.53 -49.83 -18.82
C SER A 388 -10.06 -49.70 -19.27
N ILE A 389 -9.57 -48.46 -19.40
CA ILE A 389 -8.19 -48.18 -19.77
C ILE A 389 -7.43 -47.48 -18.65
N SER A 390 -8.11 -46.87 -17.68
CA SER A 390 -7.47 -46.30 -16.49
C SER A 390 -8.41 -46.34 -15.28
N PRO A 391 -8.44 -47.45 -14.54
CA PRO A 391 -9.33 -47.61 -13.40
C PRO A 391 -8.77 -47.01 -12.11
N ASN A 392 -7.46 -46.74 -12.01
CA ASN A 392 -6.85 -46.17 -10.81
C ASN A 392 -5.94 -44.96 -11.13
N ASN A 393 -6.56 -43.87 -11.59
CA ASN A 393 -5.91 -42.58 -11.83
C ASN A 393 -5.10 -42.08 -10.62
N VAL A 394 -5.55 -42.35 -9.39
CA VAL A 394 -4.89 -41.85 -8.17
C VAL A 394 -3.53 -42.51 -7.96
N LYS A 395 -3.41 -43.82 -8.15
CA LYS A 395 -2.15 -44.55 -8.01
C LYS A 395 -1.14 -44.12 -9.08
N GLU A 396 -1.59 -44.00 -10.33
CA GLU A 396 -0.74 -43.57 -11.45
C GLU A 396 -0.27 -42.12 -11.26
N LEU A 397 -1.15 -41.21 -10.82
CA LEU A 397 -0.78 -39.83 -10.51
C LEU A 397 0.25 -39.74 -9.38
N LYS A 398 0.09 -40.53 -8.31
CA LYS A 398 1.06 -40.56 -7.19
C LYS A 398 2.44 -41.03 -7.65
N ALA A 399 2.52 -42.02 -8.53
CA ALA A 399 3.79 -42.48 -9.08
C ALA A 399 4.47 -41.36 -9.89
N LEU A 400 3.70 -40.68 -10.75
CA LEU A 400 4.20 -39.59 -11.59
C LEU A 400 4.70 -38.39 -10.77
N THR A 401 3.97 -37.99 -9.73
CA THR A 401 4.24 -36.80 -8.91
C THR A 401 5.18 -37.05 -7.74
N SER A 402 5.68 -38.27 -7.57
CA SER A 402 6.61 -38.62 -6.50
C SER A 402 7.95 -37.88 -6.64
N ASN A 403 8.57 -37.52 -5.51
CA ASN A 403 9.87 -36.84 -5.48
C ASN A 403 11.00 -37.68 -6.10
N ASP A 404 10.81 -39.00 -6.25
CA ASP A 404 11.78 -39.90 -6.88
C ASP A 404 11.63 -39.97 -8.40
N ASN A 405 10.66 -39.28 -9.00
CA ASN A 405 10.41 -39.27 -10.45
C ASN A 405 10.77 -37.92 -11.10
N LEU A 406 11.75 -37.19 -10.58
CA LEU A 406 12.10 -35.84 -11.06
C LEU A 406 12.39 -35.79 -12.56
N ASN A 407 13.17 -36.77 -13.05
CA ASN A 407 13.63 -36.83 -14.43
C ASN A 407 12.86 -37.85 -15.30
N GLY A 408 11.77 -38.42 -14.78
CA GLY A 408 10.98 -39.43 -15.48
C GLY A 408 11.54 -40.87 -15.40
N GLU A 409 12.37 -41.16 -14.40
CA GLU A 409 13.00 -42.48 -14.20
C GLU A 409 12.00 -43.58 -13.82
N LYS A 410 10.92 -43.23 -13.09
CA LYS A 410 9.83 -44.17 -12.75
C LYS A 410 8.74 -44.15 -13.80
N VAL A 411 8.31 -42.97 -14.22
CA VAL A 411 7.30 -42.76 -15.26
C VAL A 411 7.77 -41.61 -16.15
N LYS A 412 8.10 -41.96 -17.39
CA LYS A 412 8.65 -41.06 -18.40
C LYS A 412 7.55 -40.35 -19.18
N VAL A 413 6.47 -41.07 -19.53
CA VAL A 413 5.38 -40.54 -20.37
C VAL A 413 4.04 -40.65 -19.64
N VAL A 414 3.23 -39.59 -19.69
CA VAL A 414 1.84 -39.62 -19.23
C VAL A 414 0.90 -39.26 -20.37
N LEU A 415 -0.05 -40.16 -20.64
CA LEU A 415 -1.09 -40.00 -21.64
C LEU A 415 -2.36 -39.53 -20.92
N ILE A 416 -2.90 -38.37 -21.31
CA ILE A 416 -4.11 -37.81 -20.72
C ILE A 416 -5.23 -37.66 -21.75
N SER A 417 -6.43 -38.12 -21.37
CA SER A 417 -7.63 -37.92 -22.20
C SER A 417 -8.45 -36.70 -21.78
N GLN A 418 -9.51 -36.38 -22.52
CA GLN A 418 -10.48 -35.32 -22.16
C GLN A 418 -10.95 -35.39 -20.70
N ALA A 419 -11.23 -36.57 -20.17
CA ALA A 419 -11.72 -36.69 -18.80
C ALA A 419 -10.59 -36.63 -17.74
N GLY A 420 -9.33 -36.74 -18.16
CA GLY A 420 -8.16 -36.52 -17.31
C GLY A 420 -7.71 -35.06 -17.24
N SER A 421 -8.33 -34.15 -18.01
CA SER A 421 -7.92 -32.74 -18.02
C SER A 421 -8.52 -31.88 -16.89
N GLU A 422 -9.31 -32.46 -15.99
CA GLU A 422 -9.94 -31.76 -14.86
C GLU A 422 -9.39 -32.27 -13.51
N GLY A 423 -9.07 -31.35 -12.59
CA GLY A 423 -8.73 -31.68 -11.20
C GLY A 423 -7.36 -32.32 -10.93
N LEU A 424 -6.46 -32.45 -11.91
CA LEU A 424 -5.13 -33.05 -11.73
C LEU A 424 -3.99 -32.03 -11.64
N ASP A 425 -2.93 -32.36 -10.91
CA ASP A 425 -1.72 -31.55 -10.74
C ASP A 425 -0.46 -32.37 -11.05
N PHE A 426 0.27 -31.97 -12.08
CA PHE A 426 1.50 -32.65 -12.50
C PHE A 426 2.73 -31.83 -12.09
N LYS A 427 3.83 -32.52 -11.78
CA LYS A 427 5.10 -31.92 -11.35
C LYS A 427 6.20 -32.28 -12.35
N ASN A 428 7.16 -31.39 -12.53
CA ASN A 428 8.39 -31.61 -13.32
C ASN A 428 8.15 -32.06 -14.79
N ILE A 429 7.04 -31.65 -15.41
CA ILE A 429 6.74 -31.94 -16.82
C ILE A 429 7.64 -31.10 -17.72
N ARG A 430 8.51 -31.72 -18.50
CA ARG A 430 9.45 -31.01 -19.39
C ARG A 430 8.92 -30.83 -20.81
N GLN A 431 7.98 -31.66 -21.26
CA GLN A 431 7.37 -31.57 -22.59
C GLN A 431 5.85 -31.79 -22.50
N ILE A 432 5.08 -31.01 -23.27
CA ILE A 432 3.63 -31.16 -23.42
C ILE A 432 3.30 -31.25 -24.90
N HIS A 433 2.74 -32.39 -25.33
CA HIS A 433 2.25 -32.60 -26.69
C HIS A 433 0.71 -32.58 -26.71
N ILE A 434 0.15 -31.68 -27.52
CA ILE A 434 -1.28 -31.63 -27.83
C ILE A 434 -1.45 -32.22 -29.23
N MET A 435 -1.94 -33.46 -29.32
CA MET A 435 -2.00 -34.21 -30.59
C MET A 435 -2.97 -33.56 -31.60
N GLU A 436 -4.09 -33.03 -31.11
CA GLU A 436 -5.08 -32.37 -31.94
C GLU A 436 -5.67 -31.13 -31.24
N PRO A 437 -6.05 -30.10 -32.01
CA PRO A 437 -6.62 -28.88 -31.47
C PRO A 437 -8.06 -29.05 -31.00
N TRP A 438 -8.46 -28.12 -30.15
CA TRP A 438 -9.85 -27.88 -29.78
C TRP A 438 -10.31 -26.55 -30.37
N TYR A 439 -11.60 -26.40 -30.64
CA TYR A 439 -12.18 -25.20 -31.25
C TYR A 439 -12.12 -23.93 -30.37
N ASN A 440 -11.54 -24.02 -29.16
CA ASN A 440 -11.22 -22.90 -28.29
C ASN A 440 -9.83 -23.10 -27.65
N MET A 441 -9.07 -22.01 -27.48
CA MET A 441 -7.73 -22.07 -26.85
C MET A 441 -7.80 -22.27 -25.34
N LYS A 442 -8.90 -21.90 -24.68
CA LYS A 442 -9.03 -21.99 -23.22
C LYS A 442 -8.87 -23.42 -22.72
N ARG A 443 -9.38 -24.42 -23.43
CA ARG A 443 -9.18 -25.82 -23.07
C ARG A 443 -7.72 -26.26 -23.19
N ILE A 444 -7.03 -25.83 -24.24
CA ILE A 444 -5.61 -26.11 -24.45
C ILE A 444 -4.79 -25.47 -23.31
N GLU A 445 -5.07 -24.22 -22.95
CA GLU A 445 -4.44 -23.53 -21.82
C GLU A 445 -4.69 -24.23 -20.48
N GLN A 446 -5.91 -24.76 -20.24
CA GLN A 446 -6.19 -25.54 -19.04
C GLN A 446 -5.35 -26.83 -18.97
N ILE A 447 -5.13 -27.49 -20.11
CA ILE A 447 -4.29 -28.69 -20.21
C ILE A 447 -2.81 -28.35 -19.96
N ILE A 448 -2.29 -27.31 -20.60
CA ILE A 448 -0.93 -26.80 -20.38
C ILE A 448 -0.75 -26.41 -18.91
N GLY A 449 -1.74 -25.71 -18.35
CA GLY A 449 -1.83 -25.35 -16.94
C GLY A 449 -1.97 -26.54 -15.99
N ARG A 450 -1.99 -27.81 -16.44
CA ARG A 450 -1.83 -28.99 -15.57
C ARG A 450 -0.35 -29.31 -15.30
N GLY A 451 0.57 -28.96 -16.21
CA GLY A 451 2.02 -29.12 -16.04
C GLY A 451 2.75 -27.80 -15.70
N VAL A 452 2.22 -26.67 -16.17
CA VAL A 452 2.75 -25.32 -15.94
C VAL A 452 1.96 -24.67 -14.80
N ARG A 453 2.44 -24.80 -13.56
CA ARG A 453 1.80 -24.23 -12.37
C ARG A 453 2.80 -23.62 -11.40
N ASN A 454 2.29 -22.81 -10.48
CA ASN A 454 3.05 -22.30 -9.35
C ASN A 454 3.77 -23.45 -8.64
N CYS A 455 5.09 -23.34 -8.53
CA CYS A 455 5.97 -24.32 -7.88
C CYS A 455 5.96 -25.73 -8.51
N SER A 456 5.43 -25.95 -9.71
CA SER A 456 5.39 -27.29 -10.31
C SER A 456 6.77 -27.86 -10.66
N HIS A 457 7.77 -27.00 -10.82
CA HIS A 457 9.16 -27.35 -11.17
C HIS A 457 10.16 -27.00 -10.07
N LYS A 458 9.69 -26.76 -8.83
CA LYS A 458 10.54 -26.29 -7.72
C LYS A 458 11.70 -27.25 -7.41
N LEU A 459 11.47 -28.56 -7.60
CA LEU A 459 12.47 -29.61 -7.33
C LEU A 459 13.54 -29.73 -8.42
N LEU A 460 13.28 -29.20 -9.63
CA LEU A 460 14.28 -29.16 -10.69
C LEU A 460 15.27 -28.02 -10.45
N VAL A 461 16.51 -28.23 -10.92
CA VAL A 461 17.52 -27.18 -11.02
C VAL A 461 17.00 -26.05 -11.91
N PHE A 462 17.34 -24.80 -11.60
CA PHE A 462 16.81 -23.62 -12.28
C PHE A 462 16.87 -23.70 -13.81
N ALA A 463 18.00 -24.12 -14.38
CA ALA A 463 18.18 -24.27 -15.83
C ALA A 463 17.16 -25.21 -16.50
N HIS A 464 16.59 -26.14 -15.75
CA HIS A 464 15.61 -27.13 -16.21
C HIS A 464 14.16 -26.74 -15.91
N ARG A 465 13.90 -25.56 -15.34
CA ARG A 465 12.53 -25.09 -15.00
C ARG A 465 11.83 -24.50 -16.23
N ASN A 466 11.68 -25.33 -17.25
CA ASN A 466 11.01 -24.96 -18.51
C ASN A 466 10.21 -26.14 -19.07
N VAL A 467 9.21 -25.82 -19.87
CA VAL A 467 8.33 -26.78 -20.54
C VAL A 467 8.29 -26.48 -22.03
N GLN A 468 8.66 -27.45 -22.85
CA GLN A 468 8.51 -27.37 -24.30
C GLN A 468 7.08 -27.72 -24.71
N LEU A 469 6.43 -26.83 -25.44
CA LEU A 469 5.05 -26.96 -25.88
C LEU A 469 5.01 -27.39 -27.36
N TYR A 470 4.36 -28.51 -27.63
CA TYR A 470 4.16 -29.05 -28.97
C TYR A 470 2.67 -29.06 -29.29
N LEU A 471 2.18 -27.97 -29.86
CA LEU A 471 0.84 -27.89 -30.42
C LEU A 471 0.88 -28.49 -31.83
N HIS A 472 0.50 -29.77 -32.01
CA HIS A 472 0.71 -30.44 -33.29
C HIS A 472 -0.27 -29.97 -34.37
N GLY A 473 0.27 -29.55 -35.52
CA GLY A 473 -0.47 -29.24 -36.74
C GLY A 473 0.08 -30.01 -37.94
N THR A 474 -0.75 -30.21 -38.98
CA THR A 474 -0.39 -31.07 -40.10
C THR A 474 -0.33 -30.32 -41.42
N LEU A 475 0.69 -30.56 -42.23
CA LEU A 475 0.75 -30.15 -43.64
C LEU A 475 0.46 -31.34 -44.54
N LEU A 476 -0.33 -31.11 -45.60
CA LEU A 476 -0.74 -32.16 -46.54
C LEU A 476 0.36 -32.52 -47.56
N ASN A 477 1.26 -31.58 -47.81
CA ASN A 477 2.44 -31.73 -48.66
C ASN A 477 3.71 -31.62 -47.81
N GLY A 478 4.88 -31.82 -48.43
CA GLY A 478 6.18 -31.67 -47.75
C GLY A 478 6.34 -30.33 -47.05
N LEU A 479 7.17 -30.28 -45.99
CA LEU A 479 7.40 -29.05 -45.21
C LEU A 479 7.91 -27.86 -46.07
N GLU A 480 8.50 -28.14 -47.23
CA GLU A 480 9.04 -27.14 -48.18
C GLU A 480 8.18 -26.93 -49.43
N GLU A 481 7.09 -27.66 -49.55
CA GLU A 481 6.23 -27.66 -50.75
C GLU A 481 5.09 -26.64 -50.61
N ASN A 482 4.57 -26.15 -51.74
CA ASN A 482 3.40 -25.27 -51.75
C ASN A 482 2.18 -26.03 -51.22
N GLN A 483 1.45 -25.39 -50.31
CA GLN A 483 0.24 -25.95 -49.71
C GLN A 483 -0.96 -25.28 -50.37
N GLU A 484 -1.77 -26.04 -51.08
CA GLU A 484 -2.99 -25.49 -51.69
C GLU A 484 -4.13 -25.41 -50.66
N TYR A 485 -4.36 -26.51 -49.93
CA TYR A 485 -5.46 -26.65 -48.98
C TYR A 485 -4.97 -26.83 -47.55
N GLU A 486 -5.63 -26.16 -46.62
CA GLU A 486 -5.35 -26.36 -45.20
C GLU A 486 -5.91 -27.69 -44.69
N SER A 487 -5.21 -28.25 -43.72
CA SER A 487 -5.65 -29.42 -42.96
C SER A 487 -6.68 -29.03 -41.89
N ALA A 488 -7.44 -30.01 -41.43
CA ALA A 488 -8.49 -29.79 -40.44
C ALA A 488 -7.95 -29.26 -39.09
N ASP A 489 -6.72 -29.58 -38.69
CA ASP A 489 -6.16 -29.07 -37.44
C ASP A 489 -5.74 -27.60 -37.54
N LEU A 490 -5.05 -27.19 -38.62
CA LEU A 490 -4.71 -25.79 -38.87
C LEU A 490 -5.95 -24.91 -38.96
N TYR A 491 -7.00 -25.39 -39.61
CA TYR A 491 -8.30 -24.72 -39.64
C TYR A 491 -8.85 -24.46 -38.23
N VAL A 492 -8.85 -25.49 -37.38
CA VAL A 492 -9.38 -25.39 -36.01
C VAL A 492 -8.54 -24.43 -35.16
N TYR A 493 -7.20 -24.44 -35.28
CA TYR A 493 -6.34 -23.48 -34.59
C TYR A 493 -6.64 -22.03 -34.99
N ARG A 494 -6.84 -21.76 -36.28
CA ARG A 494 -7.18 -20.42 -36.77
C ARG A 494 -8.53 -19.92 -36.25
N ILE A 495 -9.53 -20.79 -36.21
CA ILE A 495 -10.83 -20.46 -35.60
C ILE A 495 -10.68 -20.23 -34.09
N ALA A 496 -9.86 -21.04 -33.41
CA ALA A 496 -9.60 -20.89 -31.99
C ALA A 496 -8.86 -19.57 -31.67
N GLU A 497 -7.91 -19.16 -32.51
CA GLU A 497 -7.20 -17.87 -32.44
C GLU A 497 -8.18 -16.69 -32.56
N SER A 498 -8.99 -16.68 -33.63
CA SER A 498 -9.97 -15.61 -33.85
C SER A 498 -10.94 -15.45 -32.68
N LYS A 499 -11.40 -16.58 -32.10
CA LYS A 499 -12.24 -16.55 -30.88
C LYS A 499 -11.48 -16.03 -29.67
N ALA A 500 -10.22 -16.43 -29.49
CA ALA A 500 -9.38 -16.00 -28.39
C ALA A 500 -9.13 -14.48 -28.42
N MET A 501 -8.87 -13.90 -29.60
CA MET A 501 -8.73 -12.45 -29.80
C MET A 501 -9.99 -11.68 -29.37
N LYS A 502 -11.17 -12.10 -29.85
CA LYS A 502 -12.46 -11.47 -29.51
C LYS A 502 -12.76 -11.55 -28.01
N MET A 503 -12.51 -12.71 -27.40
CA MET A 503 -12.66 -12.90 -25.95
C MET A 503 -11.63 -12.10 -25.16
N GLY A 504 -10.42 -11.94 -25.71
CA GLY A 504 -9.34 -11.13 -25.17
C GLY A 504 -9.73 -9.67 -25.02
N ALA A 505 -10.34 -9.08 -26.05
CA ALA A 505 -10.81 -7.69 -26.02
C ALA A 505 -11.84 -7.45 -24.89
N VAL A 506 -12.75 -8.40 -24.69
CA VAL A 506 -13.71 -8.34 -23.57
C VAL A 506 -13.01 -8.57 -22.23
N SER A 507 -12.12 -9.56 -22.13
CA SER A 507 -11.34 -9.86 -20.91
C SER A 507 -10.58 -8.64 -20.44
N ARG A 508 -9.93 -7.92 -21.37
CA ARG A 508 -9.19 -6.69 -21.12
C ARG A 508 -10.06 -5.64 -20.45
N ILE A 509 -11.26 -5.38 -20.97
CA ILE A 509 -12.21 -4.41 -20.37
C ILE A 509 -12.62 -4.83 -18.95
N LEU A 510 -12.85 -6.12 -18.71
CA LEU A 510 -13.21 -6.60 -17.37
C LEU A 510 -12.05 -6.43 -16.39
N LYS A 511 -10.79 -6.57 -16.84
CA LYS A 511 -9.61 -6.31 -16.02
C LYS A 511 -9.42 -4.83 -15.72
N GLU A 512 -9.56 -3.96 -16.73
CA GLU A 512 -9.47 -2.50 -16.60
C GLU A 512 -10.49 -1.94 -15.59
N THR A 513 -11.68 -2.53 -15.54
CA THR A 513 -12.80 -2.12 -14.67
C THR A 513 -12.91 -2.91 -13.37
N SER A 514 -11.97 -3.84 -13.12
CA SER A 514 -11.99 -4.66 -11.92
C SER A 514 -11.77 -3.80 -10.66
N ILE A 515 -12.45 -4.18 -9.58
CA ILE A 515 -12.45 -3.42 -8.30
C ILE A 515 -11.02 -3.33 -7.72
N ASP A 516 -10.23 -4.36 -7.95
CA ASP A 516 -8.87 -4.56 -7.46
C ASP A 516 -7.79 -4.20 -8.51
N CYS A 517 -8.16 -3.62 -9.66
CA CYS A 517 -7.22 -3.26 -10.72
C CYS A 517 -6.04 -2.42 -10.19
N ILE A 518 -6.36 -1.34 -9.44
CA ILE A 518 -5.35 -0.40 -8.90
C ILE A 518 -4.43 -1.12 -7.91
N LEU A 519 -4.99 -2.03 -7.10
CA LEU A 519 -4.23 -2.80 -6.10
C LEU A 519 -3.24 -3.76 -6.76
N ASN A 520 -3.59 -4.30 -7.94
CA ASN A 520 -2.79 -5.28 -8.67
C ASN A 520 -1.99 -4.66 -9.83
N LYS A 521 -1.88 -3.32 -9.93
CA LYS A 521 -1.21 -2.62 -11.05
C LYS A 521 0.26 -3.03 -11.23
N GLU A 522 0.98 -3.30 -10.14
CA GLU A 522 2.38 -3.75 -10.20
C GLU A 522 2.56 -5.11 -10.92
N GLN A 523 1.54 -5.98 -10.90
CA GLN A 523 1.58 -7.28 -11.56
C GLN A 523 1.56 -7.17 -13.10
N GLN A 524 1.29 -5.99 -13.63
CA GLN A 524 1.35 -5.71 -15.07
C GLN A 524 2.78 -5.42 -15.56
N LEU A 525 3.74 -5.17 -14.65
CA LEU A 525 5.13 -4.85 -14.98
C LEU A 525 5.97 -6.08 -15.36
N PHE A 526 5.37 -7.27 -15.44
CA PHE A 526 6.07 -8.51 -15.80
C PHE A 526 6.23 -8.72 -17.32
N THR A 527 6.29 -7.65 -18.11
CA THR A 527 6.54 -7.70 -19.56
C THR A 527 8.03 -7.92 -19.85
N GLU A 528 8.36 -8.47 -21.02
CA GLU A 528 9.76 -8.64 -21.46
C GLU A 528 10.53 -7.31 -21.42
N GLU A 529 9.89 -6.22 -21.85
CA GLU A 529 10.46 -4.87 -21.86
C GLU A 529 10.80 -4.34 -20.46
N ASN A 530 9.88 -4.51 -19.49
CA ASN A 530 10.05 -3.98 -18.14
C ASN A 530 10.98 -4.84 -17.28
N MET A 531 10.96 -6.17 -17.47
CA MET A 531 11.85 -7.07 -16.72
C MET A 531 13.28 -7.02 -17.23
N ASN A 532 13.48 -6.89 -18.56
CA ASN A 532 14.79 -6.78 -19.21
C ASN A 532 15.83 -7.77 -18.67
N GLN A 533 15.43 -9.04 -18.53
CA GLN A 533 16.26 -10.09 -17.95
C GLN A 533 16.35 -11.29 -18.90
N GLN A 534 17.57 -11.81 -19.07
CA GLN A 534 17.84 -13.02 -19.83
C GLN A 534 18.32 -14.14 -18.92
N VAL A 535 17.83 -15.36 -19.18
CA VAL A 535 18.22 -16.55 -18.44
C VAL A 535 18.63 -17.68 -19.38
N SER A 536 19.68 -18.41 -19.00
CA SER A 536 20.14 -19.58 -19.74
C SER A 536 19.35 -20.82 -19.30
N LEU A 537 18.66 -21.45 -20.23
CA LEU A 537 17.81 -22.61 -19.97
C LEU A 537 18.28 -23.82 -20.79
N SER A 538 18.31 -24.99 -20.15
CA SER A 538 18.59 -26.26 -20.81
C SER A 538 17.27 -26.93 -21.21
N LEU A 539 17.12 -27.24 -22.50
CA LEU A 539 15.92 -27.84 -23.08
C LEU A 539 15.92 -29.35 -22.93
N SER A 540 14.73 -29.96 -22.93
CA SER A 540 14.56 -31.41 -22.79
C SER A 540 14.96 -32.15 -24.07
N LYS A 541 14.69 -31.55 -25.23
CA LYS A 541 15.20 -32.00 -26.52
C LYS A 541 15.28 -30.83 -27.51
N SER A 542 16.47 -30.57 -28.04
CA SER A 542 16.67 -29.62 -29.14
C SER A 542 18.03 -29.84 -29.78
N SER A 543 18.17 -29.42 -31.04
CA SER A 543 19.46 -29.31 -31.74
C SER A 543 20.42 -28.34 -31.03
N GLN A 544 19.87 -27.36 -30.29
CA GLN A 544 20.61 -26.47 -29.39
C GLN A 544 20.18 -26.77 -27.95
N PRO A 545 21.00 -27.48 -27.15
CA PRO A 545 20.59 -27.96 -25.83
C PRO A 545 20.37 -26.84 -24.82
N THR A 546 20.92 -25.65 -25.07
CA THR A 546 20.80 -24.48 -24.21
C THR A 546 20.37 -23.27 -25.01
N ILE A 547 19.38 -22.51 -24.51
CA ILE A 547 18.90 -21.27 -25.11
C ILE A 547 19.00 -20.10 -24.13
N LEU A 548 19.11 -18.88 -24.68
CA LEU A 548 18.94 -17.63 -23.94
C LEU A 548 17.47 -17.20 -24.03
N TYR A 549 16.77 -17.21 -22.90
CA TYR A 549 15.35 -16.91 -22.82
C TYR A 549 15.13 -15.51 -22.23
N GLN A 550 14.33 -14.68 -22.91
CA GLN A 550 13.86 -13.40 -22.38
C GLN A 550 12.75 -13.66 -21.35
N VAL A 551 12.93 -13.16 -20.14
CA VAL A 551 11.94 -13.30 -19.07
C VAL A 551 10.90 -12.19 -19.21
N GLY A 552 9.63 -12.58 -19.32
CA GLY A 552 8.50 -11.67 -19.29
C GLY A 552 7.35 -12.18 -20.14
N ASP A 553 6.22 -11.46 -20.08
CA ASP A 553 5.07 -11.73 -20.90
C ASP A 553 5.28 -11.27 -22.35
N LYS A 554 4.80 -12.09 -23.28
CA LYS A 554 4.86 -11.82 -24.73
C LYS A 554 3.54 -11.26 -25.24
N PRO A 555 3.58 -10.27 -26.15
CA PRO A 555 2.42 -9.84 -26.94
C PRO A 555 1.65 -11.02 -27.55
N PHE A 556 0.34 -10.85 -27.68
CA PHE A 556 -0.59 -11.84 -28.24
C PHE A 556 -0.64 -13.20 -27.53
N SER A 557 -0.09 -13.31 -26.31
CA SER A 557 -0.19 -14.51 -25.47
C SER A 557 -1.47 -14.52 -24.63
N SER A 558 -1.82 -15.68 -24.05
CA SER A 558 -2.98 -15.78 -23.15
C SER A 558 -2.83 -14.92 -21.88
N THR A 559 -1.61 -14.67 -21.38
CA THR A 559 -1.40 -13.79 -20.21
C THR A 559 -1.71 -12.34 -20.54
N CYS A 560 -1.45 -11.94 -21.79
CA CYS A 560 -1.72 -10.60 -22.34
C CYS A 560 -3.08 -10.49 -23.04
N ASP A 561 -4.04 -11.39 -22.76
CA ASP A 561 -5.37 -11.40 -23.39
C ASP A 561 -5.34 -11.44 -24.93
N TYR A 562 -4.29 -12.00 -25.54
CA TYR A 562 -4.07 -11.96 -26.98
C TYR A 562 -4.06 -10.54 -27.57
N MET A 563 -3.67 -9.53 -26.78
CA MET A 563 -3.51 -8.14 -27.24
C MET A 563 -2.04 -7.85 -27.57
N GLU A 564 -1.81 -6.81 -28.39
CA GLU A 564 -0.46 -6.32 -28.71
C GLU A 564 0.29 -5.85 -27.46
N SER A 565 -0.39 -5.10 -26.59
CA SER A 565 0.17 -4.67 -25.30
C SER A 565 -0.35 -5.50 -24.12
N CYS A 566 0.57 -5.96 -23.29
CA CYS A 566 0.27 -6.68 -22.05
C CYS A 566 -0.20 -5.75 -20.91
N THR A 567 0.22 -4.49 -20.94
CA THR A 567 -0.16 -3.48 -19.94
C THR A 567 -1.52 -2.87 -20.25
N TYR A 568 -2.27 -2.47 -19.23
CA TYR A 568 -3.55 -1.80 -19.37
C TYR A 568 -3.82 -0.79 -18.26
N GLU A 569 -4.63 0.21 -18.58
CA GLU A 569 -4.96 1.28 -17.64
C GLU A 569 -6.19 0.93 -16.81
N CYS A 570 -6.10 1.15 -15.49
CA CYS A 570 -7.24 0.96 -14.61
C CYS A 570 -8.24 2.10 -14.77
N VAL A 571 -9.53 1.78 -14.73
CA VAL A 571 -10.61 2.76 -14.81
C VAL A 571 -11.45 2.69 -13.53
N PRO A 572 -11.41 3.70 -12.66
CA PRO A 572 -10.61 4.94 -12.73
C PRO A 572 -9.12 4.71 -12.40
N ASP A 573 -8.22 5.53 -12.97
CA ASP A 573 -6.77 5.41 -12.74
C ASP A 573 -6.33 5.98 -11.38
N LYS A 574 -7.14 6.87 -10.78
CA LYS A 574 -6.87 7.47 -9.48
C LYS A 574 -8.06 7.28 -8.55
N LEU A 575 -7.75 6.86 -7.32
CA LEU A 575 -8.69 6.92 -6.21
C LEU A 575 -8.83 8.39 -5.81
N GLY A 576 -10.06 8.91 -5.80
CA GLY A 576 -10.35 10.24 -5.26
C GLY A 576 -10.10 10.30 -3.74
N GLU A 577 -10.52 11.39 -3.08
CA GLU A 577 -10.56 11.44 -1.61
C GLU A 577 -11.54 10.38 -1.08
N LEU A 578 -11.01 9.22 -0.71
CA LEU A 578 -11.79 8.12 -0.16
C LEU A 578 -12.09 8.38 1.32
N THR A 579 -13.38 8.31 1.66
CA THR A 579 -13.77 8.16 3.06
C THR A 579 -13.47 6.74 3.50
N ILE A 580 -12.57 6.59 4.47
CA ILE A 580 -12.17 5.27 4.98
C ILE A 580 -13.40 4.63 5.65
N ASN A 581 -13.76 3.43 5.19
CA ASN A 581 -14.86 2.65 5.75
C ASN A 581 -14.32 1.64 6.76
N ASP A 582 -14.34 2.00 8.04
CA ASP A 582 -13.81 1.19 9.13
C ASP A 582 -14.71 -0.01 9.51
N LYS A 583 -15.88 -0.17 8.88
CA LYS A 583 -16.88 -1.19 9.26
C LYS A 583 -16.42 -2.63 9.03
N THR A 584 -15.40 -2.84 8.20
CA THR A 584 -14.84 -4.18 7.90
C THR A 584 -13.55 -4.49 8.63
N TYR A 585 -13.05 -3.58 9.48
CA TYR A 585 -11.84 -3.81 10.25
C TYR A 585 -12.11 -4.80 11.38
N GLY A 586 -11.43 -5.94 11.33
CA GLY A 586 -11.48 -6.98 12.35
C GLY A 586 -10.25 -6.98 13.28
N GLU A 587 -10.19 -7.96 14.16
CA GLU A 587 -9.10 -8.13 15.13
C GLU A 587 -7.70 -8.19 14.48
N ALA A 588 -7.57 -8.89 13.36
CA ALA A 588 -6.30 -8.97 12.61
C ALA A 588 -5.78 -7.59 12.16
N PHE A 589 -6.67 -6.66 11.80
CA PHE A 589 -6.29 -5.29 11.45
C PHE A 589 -5.75 -4.51 12.65
N ILE A 590 -6.31 -4.76 13.85
CA ILE A 590 -5.87 -4.10 15.09
C ILE A 590 -4.46 -4.57 15.46
N ILE A 591 -4.13 -5.86 15.23
CA ILE A 591 -2.86 -6.48 15.62
C ILE A 591 -1.73 -6.24 14.59
N MET A 592 -2.03 -6.01 13.32
CA MET A 592 -1.05 -6.03 12.20
C MET A 592 0.24 -5.20 12.42
N ASN A 593 0.15 -4.04 13.09
CA ASN A 593 1.30 -3.16 13.33
C ASN A 593 1.73 -3.10 14.81
N ASN A 594 1.20 -3.97 15.65
CA ASN A 594 1.31 -3.86 17.10
C ASN A 594 2.76 -3.82 17.58
N ASP A 595 3.61 -4.74 17.11
CA ASP A 595 5.02 -4.82 17.52
C ASP A 595 5.79 -3.52 17.24
N LYS A 596 5.57 -2.93 16.06
CA LYS A 596 6.22 -1.68 15.64
C LYS A 596 5.73 -0.48 16.46
N ILE A 597 4.45 -0.46 16.81
CA ILE A 597 3.87 0.59 17.66
C ILE A 597 4.42 0.46 19.09
N MET A 598 4.46 -0.75 19.65
CA MET A 598 5.05 -1.01 20.96
C MET A 598 6.53 -0.60 21.01
N GLU A 599 7.33 -0.94 20.00
CA GLU A 599 8.72 -0.51 19.92
C GLU A 599 8.85 1.03 19.91
N ARG A 600 7.94 1.72 19.20
CA ARG A 600 7.92 3.18 19.16
C ARG A 600 7.55 3.80 20.52
N ILE A 601 6.61 3.19 21.24
CA ILE A 601 6.27 3.59 22.62
C ILE A 601 7.48 3.38 23.55
N ARG A 602 8.19 2.25 23.43
CA ARG A 602 9.42 1.98 24.19
C ARG A 602 10.50 3.05 23.90
N GLN A 603 10.67 3.45 22.64
CA GLN A 603 11.60 4.53 22.27
C GLN A 603 11.18 5.88 22.86
N ALA A 604 9.88 6.24 22.80
CA ALA A 604 9.39 7.47 23.40
C ALA A 604 9.67 7.53 24.91
N MET A 605 9.47 6.42 25.64
CA MET A 605 9.72 6.38 27.09
C MET A 605 11.21 6.49 27.47
N LYS A 606 12.13 6.19 26.54
CA LYS A 606 13.57 6.46 26.71
C LYS A 606 13.92 7.94 26.59
N GLU A 607 13.09 8.74 25.93
CA GLU A 607 13.32 10.18 25.78
C GLU A 607 12.69 10.97 26.93
N LYS A 608 11.47 10.61 27.36
CA LYS A 608 10.75 11.30 28.43
C LYS A 608 9.99 10.32 29.33
N TYR A 609 9.93 10.64 30.63
CA TYR A 609 9.21 9.84 31.64
C TYR A 609 7.68 9.95 31.59
N VAL A 610 7.15 11.00 30.95
CA VAL A 610 5.73 11.34 30.97
C VAL A 610 5.29 11.86 29.61
N TYR A 611 4.20 11.31 29.11
CA TYR A 611 3.50 11.82 27.94
C TYR A 611 2.02 12.03 28.23
N THR A 612 1.42 13.04 27.60
CA THR A 612 -0.03 13.09 27.47
C THR A 612 -0.48 12.15 26.34
N LYS A 613 -1.72 11.64 26.36
CA LYS A 613 -2.26 10.79 25.28
C LYS A 613 -2.03 11.43 23.90
N ARG A 614 -2.31 12.74 23.78
CA ARG A 614 -2.14 13.51 22.54
C ARG A 614 -0.68 13.60 22.10
N ASP A 615 0.23 13.89 23.02
CA ASP A 615 1.66 14.03 22.68
C ASP A 615 2.27 12.68 22.31
N LEU A 616 1.88 11.60 23.01
CA LEU A 616 2.35 10.25 22.72
C LEU A 616 1.87 9.79 21.33
N ILE A 617 0.59 10.00 21.00
CA ILE A 617 0.05 9.68 19.67
C ILE A 617 0.78 10.45 18.59
N LYS A 618 1.08 11.74 18.82
CA LYS A 618 1.87 12.54 17.88
C LYS A 618 3.26 11.95 17.65
N GLU A 619 4.00 11.60 18.71
CA GLU A 619 5.34 11.02 18.62
C GLU A 619 5.38 9.66 17.88
N ILE A 620 4.33 8.85 18.08
CA ILE A 620 4.17 7.57 17.38
C ILE A 620 3.91 7.81 15.88
N ARG A 621 3.09 8.81 15.55
CA ARG A 621 2.68 9.12 14.18
C ARG A 621 3.69 9.94 13.36
N VAL A 622 4.78 10.44 13.94
CA VAL A 622 5.77 11.29 13.24
C VAL A 622 6.32 10.64 11.96
N LYS A 623 6.65 9.34 12.01
CA LYS A 623 7.26 8.62 10.87
C LYS A 623 6.24 7.95 9.96
N LYS A 624 5.16 7.44 10.53
CA LYS A 624 4.12 6.69 9.82
C LYS A 624 2.80 6.92 10.52
N GLU A 625 1.75 7.18 9.75
CA GLU A 625 0.42 7.39 10.28
C GLU A 625 -0.23 6.06 10.65
N TYR A 626 -0.39 5.80 11.96
CA TYR A 626 -1.05 4.61 12.48
C TYR A 626 -2.48 4.95 12.95
N PRO A 627 -3.51 4.15 12.62
CA PRO A 627 -4.87 4.31 13.14
C PRO A 627 -4.92 4.38 14.67
N ILE A 628 -5.81 5.21 15.23
CA ILE A 628 -5.90 5.40 16.69
C ILE A 628 -6.20 4.07 17.40
N ILE A 629 -7.06 3.24 16.80
CA ILE A 629 -7.45 1.93 17.35
C ILE A 629 -6.24 0.99 17.56
N GLN A 630 -5.27 0.99 16.64
CA GLN A 630 -4.06 0.17 16.74
C GLN A 630 -3.13 0.69 17.86
N ILE A 631 -3.04 2.02 18.01
CA ILE A 631 -2.25 2.64 19.06
C ILE A 631 -2.87 2.37 20.44
N ASP A 632 -4.19 2.52 20.55
CA ASP A 632 -4.91 2.25 21.80
C ASP A 632 -4.80 0.76 22.20
N TYR A 633 -4.83 -0.17 21.25
CA TYR A 633 -4.56 -1.59 21.50
C TYR A 633 -3.14 -1.83 22.03
N ALA A 634 -2.11 -1.30 21.35
CA ALA A 634 -0.72 -1.43 21.77
C ALA A 634 -0.47 -0.84 23.18
N LEU A 635 -1.10 0.30 23.49
CA LEU A 635 -1.03 0.91 24.81
C LEU A 635 -1.71 0.05 25.87
N THR A 636 -2.85 -0.55 25.54
CA THR A 636 -3.58 -1.44 26.45
C THR A 636 -2.73 -2.68 26.76
N GLN A 637 -2.13 -3.30 25.75
CA GLN A 637 -1.25 -4.44 25.94
C GLN A 637 -0.05 -4.11 26.83
N LEU A 638 0.65 -2.98 26.60
CA LEU A 638 1.78 -2.56 27.44
C LEU A 638 1.40 -2.21 28.90
N ILE A 639 0.10 -2.00 29.19
CA ILE A 639 -0.40 -1.66 30.52
C ILE A 639 -0.93 -2.90 31.26
N GLU A 640 -1.65 -3.77 30.55
CA GLU A 640 -2.33 -4.93 31.13
C GLU A 640 -1.46 -6.20 31.13
N ASP A 641 -0.56 -6.36 30.16
CA ASP A 641 0.35 -7.50 30.11
C ASP A 641 1.54 -7.29 31.06
N ASP A 642 1.58 -8.08 32.12
CA ASP A 642 2.62 -8.04 33.13
C ASP A 642 4.01 -8.49 32.62
N THR A 643 4.07 -9.14 31.44
CA THR A 643 5.30 -9.60 30.79
C THR A 643 5.94 -8.53 29.90
N GLU A 644 5.20 -7.45 29.60
CA GLU A 644 5.67 -6.38 28.75
C GLU A 644 6.43 -5.31 29.56
N PHE A 645 7.71 -5.13 29.22
CA PHE A 645 8.58 -4.17 29.89
C PHE A 645 8.98 -3.01 28.99
N ILE A 646 9.13 -1.85 29.61
CA ILE A 646 9.67 -0.64 28.99
C ILE A 646 10.91 -0.17 29.76
N THR A 647 11.71 0.69 29.14
CA THR A 647 12.92 1.25 29.76
C THR A 647 12.86 2.76 29.78
N ASP A 648 13.39 3.38 30.83
CA ASP A 648 13.50 4.83 30.93
C ASP A 648 14.81 5.40 30.37
N VAL A 649 15.00 6.72 30.54
CA VAL A 649 16.20 7.49 30.13
C VAL A 649 17.50 6.94 30.73
N TYR A 650 17.44 6.23 31.86
CA TYR A 650 18.59 5.65 32.55
C TYR A 650 18.70 4.13 32.33
N ASN A 651 17.99 3.58 31.34
CA ASN A 651 17.92 2.14 31.05
C ASN A 651 17.40 1.29 32.21
N ARG A 652 16.59 1.85 33.12
CA ARG A 652 15.94 1.08 34.18
C ARG A 652 14.72 0.38 33.63
N ILE A 653 14.47 -0.85 34.08
CA ILE A 653 13.33 -1.67 33.65
C ILE A 653 12.10 -1.27 34.44
N GLY A 654 10.97 -1.10 33.75
CA GLY A 654 9.71 -0.74 34.36
C GLY A 654 8.52 -1.06 33.48
N ARG A 655 7.37 -0.54 33.88
CA ARG A 655 6.07 -0.74 33.23
C ARG A 655 5.45 0.58 32.82
N LEU A 656 4.61 0.53 31.79
CA LEU A 656 3.79 1.65 31.41
C LEU A 656 2.55 1.69 32.30
N ILE A 657 2.20 2.87 32.82
CA ILE A 657 0.93 3.06 33.52
C ILE A 657 0.16 4.23 32.91
N ASN A 658 -1.17 4.12 32.94
CA ASN A 658 -2.07 5.21 32.58
C ASN A 658 -2.72 5.81 33.85
N ILE A 659 -2.72 7.14 33.95
CA ILE A 659 -3.49 7.90 34.95
C ILE A 659 -4.22 9.03 34.22
N GLY A 660 -5.49 8.79 33.90
CA GLY A 660 -6.30 9.74 33.12
C GLY A 660 -5.72 9.96 31.73
N GLU A 661 -5.34 11.20 31.41
CA GLU A 661 -4.74 11.55 30.12
C GLU A 661 -3.22 11.35 30.06
N LEU A 662 -2.59 10.85 31.14
CA LEU A 662 -1.14 10.72 31.25
C LEU A 662 -0.69 9.26 31.17
N TYR A 663 0.34 9.04 30.35
CA TYR A 663 1.09 7.79 30.27
C TYR A 663 2.47 8.00 30.92
N LEU A 664 2.79 7.17 31.91
CA LEU A 664 3.93 7.35 32.81
C LEU A 664 4.77 6.06 32.87
N PHE A 665 6.09 6.22 32.99
CA PHE A 665 6.97 5.13 33.39
C PHE A 665 6.87 4.83 34.89
N GLN A 666 6.80 3.55 35.25
CA GLN A 666 6.83 3.04 36.62
C GLN A 666 7.99 2.05 36.77
N PRO A 667 9.01 2.33 37.61
CA PRO A 667 10.06 1.37 37.94
C PRO A 667 9.47 0.08 38.53
N ILE A 668 10.05 -1.08 38.19
CA ILE A 668 9.52 -2.38 38.60
C ILE A 668 9.59 -2.61 40.12
N GLU A 669 10.52 -1.94 40.79
CA GLU A 669 10.73 -2.03 42.24
C GLU A 669 9.63 -1.31 43.04
N LEU A 670 8.82 -0.47 42.38
CA LEU A 670 7.79 0.34 43.03
C LEU A 670 6.40 -0.16 42.66
N THR A 671 5.74 -0.83 43.60
CA THR A 671 4.37 -1.38 43.42
C THR A 671 3.26 -0.35 43.59
N ASN A 672 3.52 0.75 44.32
CA ASN A 672 2.52 1.79 44.55
C ASN A 672 2.37 2.71 43.33
N LYS A 673 1.18 2.70 42.71
CA LYS A 673 0.85 3.54 41.55
C LYS A 673 0.62 5.02 41.91
N LYS A 674 0.33 5.35 43.18
CA LYS A 674 0.09 6.72 43.67
C LYS A 674 1.34 7.37 44.28
N ILE A 675 2.46 7.26 43.59
CA ILE A 675 3.74 7.90 43.99
C ILE A 675 3.99 9.18 43.20
N THR A 676 4.73 10.10 43.80
CA THR A 676 5.08 11.38 43.18
C THR A 676 6.03 11.17 41.98
N MET A 677 6.06 12.12 41.05
CA MET A 677 7.02 12.10 39.93
C MET A 677 8.47 12.04 40.40
N PHE A 678 8.77 12.70 41.53
CA PHE A 678 10.09 12.67 42.13
C PHE A 678 10.52 11.25 42.50
N GLU A 679 9.64 10.49 43.16
CA GLU A 679 9.88 9.09 43.57
C GLU A 679 9.96 8.12 42.38
N ARG A 680 9.33 8.44 41.23
CA ARG A 680 9.49 7.66 39.98
C ARG A 680 10.86 7.88 39.33
N THR A 681 11.40 9.09 39.48
CA THR A 681 12.71 9.46 38.91
C THR A 681 13.88 9.19 39.85
N THR A 682 13.65 9.03 41.16
CA THR A 682 14.69 8.85 42.18
C THR A 682 14.31 7.74 43.15
N LEU A 683 15.21 6.77 43.37
CA LEU A 683 15.04 5.75 44.39
C LEU A 683 15.16 6.39 45.78
N PRO A 684 14.14 6.36 46.64
CA PRO A 684 14.30 6.81 48.02
C PRO A 684 15.21 5.82 48.77
N LEU A 685 16.34 6.30 49.30
CA LEU A 685 17.29 5.48 50.06
C LEU A 685 16.67 4.84 51.32
N PHE A 686 15.62 5.48 51.89
CA PHE A 686 14.90 4.98 53.07
C PHE A 686 13.55 5.72 53.25
N LYS A 687 12.45 4.99 53.53
CA LYS A 687 11.14 5.58 53.91
C LYS A 687 10.75 5.14 55.33
N PRO A 688 10.66 6.05 56.33
CA PRO A 688 10.24 5.68 57.68
C PRO A 688 8.75 5.32 57.72
N LYS A 689 8.40 4.28 58.50
CA LYS A 689 7.02 3.75 58.60
C LYS A 689 6.01 4.72 59.23
N GLN A 690 6.45 5.68 60.05
CA GLN A 690 5.59 6.67 60.67
C GLN A 690 6.38 7.92 61.10
N ILE A 691 5.72 9.08 61.07
CA ILE A 691 6.19 10.35 61.64
C ILE A 691 5.17 10.77 62.70
N ARG A 692 5.59 10.91 63.96
CA ARG A 692 4.74 11.46 65.03
C ARG A 692 4.83 12.98 65.01
N TYR A 693 3.70 13.64 64.77
CA TYR A 693 3.57 15.10 64.77
C TYR A 693 2.46 15.50 65.74
N ILE A 694 2.79 16.32 66.74
CA ILE A 694 1.82 16.81 67.74
C ILE A 694 1.28 18.14 67.23
N VAL A 695 -0.03 18.21 66.98
CA VAL A 695 -0.69 19.43 66.47
C VAL A 695 -1.05 20.35 67.65
N PRO A 696 -0.60 21.62 67.68
CA PRO A 696 -1.03 22.59 68.68
C PRO A 696 -2.52 22.95 68.52
N THR A 697 -3.25 23.02 69.63
CA THR A 697 -4.72 23.20 69.71
C THR A 697 -5.27 24.56 69.25
N GLN A 698 -4.44 25.46 68.73
CA GLN A 698 -4.86 26.82 68.35
C GLN A 698 -5.44 26.95 66.93
N PHE A 699 -5.47 25.88 66.12
CA PHE A 699 -6.00 25.94 64.75
C PHE A 699 -7.47 25.49 64.65
N ILE A 700 -8.38 26.21 65.32
CA ILE A 700 -9.81 26.16 64.99
C ILE A 700 -10.31 27.61 64.84
N GLU A 701 -9.88 28.29 63.78
CA GLU A 701 -10.59 29.47 63.29
C GLU A 701 -11.62 29.04 62.24
N LYS A 702 -12.85 29.52 62.39
CA LYS A 702 -13.98 29.30 61.49
C LYS A 702 -13.60 29.74 60.07
N LYS A 703 -13.73 28.83 59.10
CA LYS A 703 -13.62 29.13 57.66
C LYS A 703 -14.64 30.22 57.28
N LYS A 704 -14.15 31.44 56.99
CA LYS A 704 -14.90 32.45 56.22
C LYS A 704 -15.12 31.95 54.79
N SER A 705 -16.24 32.32 54.19
CA SER A 705 -16.64 31.88 52.84
C SER A 705 -15.78 32.52 51.75
N GLU A 706 -15.56 31.81 50.64
CA GLU A 706 -14.74 32.25 49.49
C GLU A 706 -15.23 33.55 48.82
N GLU A 707 -16.49 33.94 49.04
CA GLU A 707 -17.07 35.16 48.47
C GLU A 707 -16.69 36.44 49.23
N GLU A 708 -16.53 36.36 50.56
CA GLU A 708 -16.07 37.50 51.37
C GLU A 708 -14.61 37.83 51.08
N ILE A 709 -13.77 36.79 50.90
CA ILE A 709 -12.35 36.93 50.54
C ILE A 709 -12.18 37.63 49.18
N LYS A 710 -13.04 37.32 48.20
CA LYS A 710 -12.98 37.93 46.85
C LYS A 710 -13.35 39.43 46.85
N LYS A 711 -14.28 39.87 47.72
CA LYS A 711 -14.66 41.28 47.84
C LYS A 711 -13.57 42.11 48.54
N GLU A 712 -12.99 41.61 49.63
CA GLU A 712 -11.89 42.29 50.34
C GLU A 712 -10.63 42.42 49.45
N GLU A 713 -10.29 41.38 48.66
CA GLU A 713 -9.16 41.44 47.74
C GLU A 713 -9.34 42.47 46.60
N LYS A 714 -10.56 42.69 46.09
CA LYS A 714 -10.82 43.68 45.04
C LYS A 714 -10.65 45.10 45.58
N GLN A 715 -11.12 45.36 46.80
CA GLN A 715 -11.03 46.66 47.46
C GLN A 715 -9.59 47.03 47.85
N GLN A 716 -8.76 46.06 48.25
CA GLN A 716 -7.33 46.28 48.52
C GLN A 716 -6.52 46.56 47.24
N LYS A 717 -6.87 45.95 46.10
CA LYS A 717 -6.17 46.15 44.81
C LYS A 717 -6.30 47.58 44.27
N LEU A 718 -7.50 48.17 44.37
CA LEU A 718 -7.76 49.56 43.93
C LEU A 718 -7.03 50.61 44.80
N LYS A 719 -6.90 50.37 46.11
CA LYS A 719 -6.19 51.28 47.01
C LYS A 719 -4.71 51.44 46.64
N LEU A 720 -4.01 50.34 46.35
CA LEU A 720 -2.59 50.36 46.01
C LEU A 720 -2.29 51.17 44.73
N ILE A 721 -3.11 51.02 43.69
CA ILE A 721 -2.92 51.74 42.42
C ILE A 721 -3.14 53.24 42.64
N ASN A 722 -4.19 53.63 43.36
CA ASN A 722 -4.47 55.03 43.65
C ASN A 722 -3.34 55.67 44.48
N GLU A 723 -2.78 54.95 45.45
CA GLU A 723 -1.62 55.41 46.23
C GLU A 723 -0.36 55.61 45.36
N LEU A 724 -0.15 54.76 44.36
CA LEU A 724 0.96 54.90 43.42
C LEU A 724 0.75 56.08 42.47
N ASP A 725 -0.47 56.28 41.98
CA ASP A 725 -0.79 57.40 41.11
C ASP A 725 -0.67 58.75 41.81
N GLU A 726 -1.07 58.83 43.08
CA GLU A 726 -0.88 60.02 43.92
C GLU A 726 0.63 60.33 44.09
N LYS A 727 1.45 59.31 44.37
CA LYS A 727 2.91 59.45 44.47
C LYS A 727 3.55 59.92 43.17
N TYR A 728 3.09 59.40 42.03
CA TYR A 728 3.55 59.79 40.71
C TYR A 728 3.17 61.25 40.41
N THR A 729 1.92 61.63 40.68
CA THR A 729 1.40 62.98 40.47
C THR A 729 2.17 64.02 41.29
N ILE A 730 2.42 63.74 42.58
CA ILE A 730 3.23 64.61 43.43
C ILE A 730 4.65 64.75 42.86
N SER A 731 5.28 63.65 42.47
CA SER A 731 6.65 63.66 41.93
C SER A 731 6.80 64.42 40.62
N MET A 732 5.78 64.44 39.76
CA MET A 732 5.84 65.02 38.40
C MET A 732 5.19 66.40 38.25
N TYR A 733 4.22 66.74 39.09
CA TYR A 733 3.41 67.96 38.90
C TYR A 733 3.37 68.91 40.10
N SER A 734 3.77 68.46 41.30
CA SER A 734 3.86 69.39 42.42
C SER A 734 5.16 70.19 42.38
N ASP A 735 5.09 71.49 42.71
CA ASP A 735 6.24 72.37 42.95
C ASP A 735 6.37 72.61 44.45
N ILE A 736 7.25 71.84 45.09
CA ILE A 736 7.39 71.85 46.54
C ILE A 736 8.53 72.78 46.95
N ASN A 737 8.16 73.94 47.50
CA ASN A 737 9.10 74.91 48.09
C ASN A 737 9.21 74.81 49.63
N ASP A 738 8.38 73.99 50.28
CA ASP A 738 8.26 73.91 51.74
C ASP A 738 9.27 72.95 52.43
N LYS A 739 9.53 73.21 53.72
CA LYS A 739 10.33 72.32 54.60
C LYS A 739 9.59 70.98 54.82
N ILE A 740 10.11 69.90 54.23
CA ILE A 740 9.57 68.54 54.35
C ILE A 740 9.81 67.98 55.77
N LYS A 741 8.76 67.44 56.41
CA LYS A 741 8.84 66.84 57.76
C LYS A 741 9.70 65.57 57.74
N THR A 742 10.40 65.31 58.85
CA THR A 742 11.38 64.21 58.96
C THR A 742 10.77 62.80 58.78
N ASN A 743 9.51 62.61 59.22
CA ASN A 743 8.76 61.34 59.20
C ASN A 743 7.64 61.28 58.13
N ASP A 744 7.77 62.04 57.04
CA ASP A 744 6.79 62.01 55.95
C ASP A 744 6.93 60.71 55.10
N PRO A 745 5.87 59.89 54.93
CA PRO A 745 5.94 58.69 54.10
C PRO A 745 6.13 59.00 52.59
N LEU A 746 5.82 60.22 52.16
CA LEU A 746 6.00 60.70 50.78
C LEU A 746 7.33 61.43 50.58
N LYS A 747 8.21 61.44 51.58
CA LYS A 747 9.47 62.18 51.60
C LYS A 747 10.25 62.03 50.30
N TRP A 748 10.56 60.81 49.87
CA TRP A 748 11.37 60.57 48.67
C TRP A 748 10.78 61.23 47.41
N TYR A 749 9.47 61.08 47.19
CA TYR A 749 8.73 61.63 46.04
C TYR A 749 8.71 63.16 46.04
N LYS A 750 8.62 63.78 47.21
CA LYS A 750 8.71 65.24 47.35
C LYS A 750 10.11 65.77 47.02
N TYR A 751 11.16 65.08 47.47
CA TYR A 751 12.54 65.43 47.09
C TYR A 751 12.81 65.14 45.61
N PHE A 752 12.15 64.14 45.01
CA PHE A 752 12.24 63.89 43.57
C PHE A 752 11.72 65.08 42.76
N SER A 753 10.55 65.65 43.11
CA SER A 753 10.04 66.87 42.46
C SER A 753 11.05 68.03 42.55
N LYS A 754 11.68 68.24 43.71
CA LYS A 754 12.72 69.26 43.89
C LYS A 754 13.95 69.01 43.01
N VAL A 755 14.40 67.75 42.90
CA VAL A 755 15.53 67.36 42.04
C VAL A 755 15.17 67.47 40.56
N ARG A 756 13.96 67.05 40.16
CA ARG A 756 13.39 67.19 38.81
C ARG A 756 13.45 68.64 38.34
N ASN A 757 12.94 69.58 39.15
CA ASN A 757 12.97 71.01 38.80
C ASN A 757 14.40 71.54 38.66
N ARG A 758 15.33 71.07 39.51
CA ARG A 758 16.75 71.43 39.39
C ARG A 758 17.41 70.87 38.13
N ILE A 759 17.05 69.66 37.72
CA ILE A 759 17.54 69.02 36.47
C ILE A 759 17.03 69.79 35.26
N LEU A 760 15.73 70.12 35.24
CA LEU A 760 15.10 70.82 34.12
C LEU A 760 15.56 72.28 33.99
N ASN A 761 15.86 72.94 35.11
CA ASN A 761 16.34 74.33 35.13
C ASN A 761 17.87 74.47 34.98
N ASN A 762 18.60 73.36 34.80
CA ASN A 762 20.04 73.37 34.60
C ASN A 762 20.36 72.96 33.16
N ASP A 763 20.93 73.89 32.38
CA ASP A 763 21.20 73.71 30.94
C ASP A 763 22.05 72.47 30.63
N VAL A 764 22.93 72.06 31.54
CA VAL A 764 23.76 70.87 31.33
C VAL A 764 22.93 69.61 31.53
N TYR A 765 22.09 69.53 32.57
CA TYR A 765 21.26 68.35 32.82
C TYR A 765 20.09 68.22 31.83
N SER A 766 19.43 69.33 31.49
CA SER A 766 18.25 69.35 30.61
C SER A 766 18.57 68.90 29.17
N ASN A 767 19.80 69.12 28.69
CA ASN A 767 20.28 68.62 27.39
C ASN A 767 20.33 67.09 27.31
N TYR A 768 20.42 66.39 28.44
CA TYR A 768 20.57 64.93 28.47
C TYR A 768 19.38 64.21 29.10
N MET A 769 18.58 64.90 29.90
CA MET A 769 17.45 64.35 30.64
C MET A 769 16.22 65.24 30.48
N ASP A 770 15.31 64.80 29.61
CA ASP A 770 14.03 65.45 29.36
C ASP A 770 12.95 64.95 30.34
N VAL A 771 11.78 65.56 30.23
CA VAL A 771 10.62 65.24 31.09
C VAL A 771 10.17 63.79 30.88
N GLU A 772 10.24 63.24 29.66
CA GLU A 772 9.85 61.86 29.38
C GLU A 772 10.78 60.84 30.02
N MET A 773 12.10 61.06 29.96
CA MET A 773 13.10 60.24 30.66
C MET A 773 12.90 60.27 32.17
N LEU A 774 12.57 61.43 32.74
CA LEU A 774 12.27 61.55 34.17
C LEU A 774 11.01 60.77 34.57
N LYS A 775 9.95 60.80 33.74
CA LYS A 775 8.74 59.98 33.94
C LYS A 775 9.08 58.48 33.94
N GLU A 776 9.87 58.03 32.97
CA GLU A 776 10.28 56.62 32.89
C GLU A 776 11.12 56.21 34.12
N PHE A 777 12.15 56.97 34.50
CA PHE A 777 12.99 56.65 35.64
C PHE A 777 12.22 56.64 36.97
N LEU A 778 11.25 57.55 37.14
CA LEU A 778 10.36 57.55 38.29
C LEU A 778 9.51 56.29 38.35
N VAL A 779 8.91 55.88 37.22
CA VAL A 779 8.06 54.69 37.16
C VAL A 779 8.87 53.42 37.39
N GLU A 780 10.07 53.31 36.82
CA GLU A 780 10.98 52.20 37.10
C GLU A 780 11.33 52.13 38.60
N HIS A 781 11.68 53.26 39.22
CA HIS A 781 11.94 53.33 40.66
C HIS A 781 10.73 52.85 41.47
N MET A 782 9.54 53.36 41.16
CA MET A 782 8.31 53.00 41.84
C MET A 782 8.03 51.50 41.73
N PHE A 783 8.23 50.90 40.56
CA PHE A 783 8.03 49.47 40.34
C PHE A 783 9.08 48.61 41.04
N ASP A 784 10.34 49.00 40.99
CA ASP A 784 11.46 48.30 41.65
C ASP A 784 11.25 48.20 43.17
N MET A 785 10.69 49.24 43.79
CA MET A 785 10.45 49.35 45.23
C MET A 785 9.31 48.45 45.75
N LEU A 786 8.44 47.92 44.88
CA LEU A 786 7.31 47.07 45.25
C LEU A 786 7.73 45.65 45.65
N SER A 787 7.04 45.07 46.63
CA SER A 787 7.17 43.66 46.97
C SER A 787 6.59 42.74 45.88
N LEU A 788 6.94 41.45 45.88
CA LEU A 788 6.40 40.49 44.91
C LEU A 788 4.85 40.44 44.92
N LYS A 789 4.23 40.57 46.10
CA LYS A 789 2.76 40.55 46.24
C LYS A 789 2.14 41.76 45.53
N GLU A 790 2.73 42.94 45.73
CA GLU A 790 2.29 44.20 45.12
C GLU A 790 2.57 44.21 43.61
N LYS A 791 3.76 43.77 43.16
CA LYS A 791 4.10 43.59 41.74
C LYS A 791 3.07 42.73 41.01
N LYS A 792 2.65 41.61 41.61
CA LYS A 792 1.58 40.75 41.07
C LYS A 792 0.22 41.45 40.99
N GLN A 793 -0.11 42.29 41.97
CA GLN A 793 -1.37 43.04 41.98
C GLN A 793 -1.38 44.10 40.88
N VAL A 794 -0.29 44.86 40.72
CA VAL A 794 -0.14 45.89 39.68
C VAL A 794 -0.19 45.26 38.28
N VAL A 795 0.54 44.16 38.06
CA VAL A 795 0.48 43.41 36.79
C VAL A 795 -0.94 42.91 36.50
N HIS A 796 -1.64 42.35 37.50
CA HIS A 796 -3.01 41.94 37.30
C HIS A 796 -3.93 43.11 36.94
N TYR A 797 -3.74 44.27 37.57
CA TYR A 797 -4.53 45.46 37.28
C TYR A 797 -4.30 45.95 35.84
N LEU A 798 -3.04 46.11 35.41
CA LEU A 798 -2.70 46.65 34.08
C LEU A 798 -3.17 45.77 32.90
N TYR A 799 -3.26 44.46 33.11
CA TYR A 799 -3.51 43.48 32.04
C TYR A 799 -4.87 42.77 32.14
N LYS A 800 -5.69 43.05 33.16
CA LYS A 800 -7.06 42.54 33.25
C LYS A 800 -7.96 43.34 32.32
N ASN A 801 -8.37 42.70 31.22
CA ASN A 801 -9.32 43.13 30.19
C ASN A 801 -9.27 44.62 29.78
N ASN A 802 -8.81 44.83 28.53
CA ASN A 802 -9.30 45.93 27.71
C ASN A 802 -10.84 45.96 27.78
N HIS A 803 -11.36 47.13 28.17
CA HIS A 803 -12.74 47.60 28.03
C HIS A 803 -13.57 46.86 26.97
N SER A 804 -14.21 45.79 27.41
CA SER A 804 -15.24 45.08 26.65
C SER A 804 -16.26 44.62 27.66
N ASN A 805 -16.99 45.61 28.20
CA ASN A 805 -18.37 45.52 28.70
C ASN A 805 -18.69 46.82 29.45
N GLY A 806 -19.32 47.78 28.75
CA GLY A 806 -20.42 48.63 29.24
C GLY A 806 -20.40 49.32 30.61
N GLU A 807 -19.30 49.37 31.36
CA GLU A 807 -19.20 50.08 32.64
C GLU A 807 -18.18 51.22 32.53
N LYS A 808 -18.57 52.38 33.09
CA LYS A 808 -17.95 53.71 32.96
C LYS A 808 -16.43 53.69 32.83
N ASN A 809 -15.92 54.41 31.83
CA ASN A 809 -14.51 54.70 31.58
C ASN A 809 -13.82 55.23 32.86
N GLU A 810 -13.13 54.35 33.61
CA GLU A 810 -12.06 54.79 34.50
C GLU A 810 -10.89 55.18 33.60
N GLU A 811 -10.58 56.48 33.53
CA GLU A 811 -9.45 56.99 32.75
C GLU A 811 -8.16 56.31 33.23
N ILE A 812 -7.46 55.63 32.31
CA ILE A 812 -6.14 55.06 32.61
C ILE A 812 -5.21 56.23 32.93
N THR A 813 -4.80 56.31 34.20
CA THR A 813 -3.83 57.27 34.74
C THR A 813 -2.53 57.27 33.91
N GLU A 814 -1.85 58.41 33.82
CA GLU A 814 -0.57 58.51 33.10
C GLU A 814 0.49 57.54 33.63
N PHE A 815 0.58 57.37 34.96
CA PHE A 815 1.45 56.37 35.60
C PHE A 815 1.23 54.96 35.03
N SER A 816 -0.02 54.51 34.97
CA SER A 816 -0.39 53.18 34.46
C SER A 816 -0.04 53.00 32.97
N LYS A 817 -0.13 54.07 32.16
CA LYS A 817 0.28 54.03 30.74
C LYS A 817 1.79 53.85 30.61
N VAL A 818 2.58 54.69 31.29
CA VAL A 818 4.05 54.62 31.26
C VAL A 818 4.55 53.27 31.78
N LEU A 819 3.97 52.77 32.88
CA LEU A 819 4.34 51.46 33.42
C LEU A 819 4.02 50.30 32.47
N LYS A 820 2.85 50.33 31.84
CA LYS A 820 2.46 49.32 30.85
C LYS A 820 3.40 49.34 29.64
N GLU A 821 3.71 50.51 29.11
CA GLU A 821 4.68 50.64 28.02
C GLU A 821 6.07 50.12 28.40
N LEU A 822 6.56 50.40 29.61
CA LEU A 822 7.85 49.88 30.08
C LEU A 822 7.85 48.35 30.19
N LEU A 823 6.79 47.76 30.74
CA LEU A 823 6.65 46.30 30.85
C LEU A 823 6.55 45.64 29.46
N ASP A 824 5.85 46.27 28.52
CA ASP A 824 5.74 45.83 27.13
C ASP A 824 7.09 45.97 26.38
N ARG A 825 7.79 47.11 26.52
CA ARG A 825 9.11 47.39 25.90
C ARG A 825 10.22 46.49 26.42
N ASN A 826 10.23 46.18 27.72
CA ASN A 826 11.22 45.28 28.33
C ASN A 826 11.07 43.80 27.89
N LYS A 827 10.08 43.51 27.02
CA LYS A 827 9.81 42.22 26.37
C LYS A 827 9.78 41.05 27.37
N LEU A 828 9.07 41.23 28.49
CA LEU A 828 8.73 40.13 29.40
C LEU A 828 7.53 39.31 28.91
N TYR A 829 7.38 39.20 27.59
CA TYR A 829 6.32 38.46 26.90
C TYR A 829 6.97 37.67 25.76
N LYS A 830 7.28 36.38 25.99
CA LYS A 830 7.59 35.49 24.86
C LYS A 830 6.62 34.33 24.78
N LYS A 831 6.19 34.12 23.54
CA LYS A 831 5.20 33.16 23.07
C LYS A 831 5.92 31.85 22.85
N ASP A 832 5.88 30.96 23.83
CA ASP A 832 6.30 29.58 23.60
C ASP A 832 5.06 28.78 23.18
N ALA A 833 5.00 28.42 21.90
CA ALA A 833 3.99 27.59 21.22
C ALA A 833 2.47 27.89 21.42
N ASN A 834 2.09 28.89 22.24
CA ASN A 834 0.76 29.54 22.43
C ASN A 834 0.60 30.18 23.84
N ASN A 835 1.63 30.13 24.69
CA ASN A 835 1.58 30.65 26.06
C ASN A 835 2.43 31.91 26.23
N ILE A 836 1.93 32.89 26.99
CA ILE A 836 2.66 34.12 27.33
C ILE A 836 3.10 34.03 28.80
N PHE A 837 4.38 34.26 29.07
CA PHE A 837 4.94 34.23 30.43
C PHE A 837 5.55 35.57 30.82
N MET A 838 5.35 35.98 32.07
CA MET A 838 6.00 37.11 32.72
C MET A 838 6.88 36.62 33.87
N VAL A 839 8.08 37.18 33.96
CA VAL A 839 9.07 36.83 34.99
C VAL A 839 9.02 37.89 36.09
N LEU A 840 8.75 37.48 37.33
CA LEU A 840 8.89 38.33 38.51
C LEU A 840 9.93 37.73 39.44
N TYR A 841 10.65 38.57 40.18
CA TYR A 841 11.64 38.12 41.14
C TYR A 841 11.16 38.32 42.57
N ASN A 842 11.40 37.33 43.44
CA ASN A 842 11.14 37.43 44.86
C ASN A 842 12.42 37.78 45.63
N ASP A 843 12.50 39.01 46.11
CA ASP A 843 13.70 39.51 46.79
C ASP A 843 14.05 38.71 48.05
N LYS A 844 13.04 38.21 48.78
CA LYS A 844 13.23 37.49 50.06
C LYS A 844 13.69 36.04 49.90
N ASP A 845 13.19 35.35 48.86
CA ASP A 845 13.45 33.92 48.66
C ASP A 845 14.56 33.65 47.65
N GLU A 846 15.16 34.72 47.07
CA GLU A 846 16.09 34.68 45.95
C GLU A 846 15.61 33.77 44.79
N LYS A 847 14.30 33.87 44.46
CA LYS A 847 13.65 32.97 43.50
C LYS A 847 12.91 33.71 42.40
N ILE A 848 13.06 33.21 41.18
CA ILE A 848 12.24 33.59 40.04
C ILE A 848 10.83 32.99 40.21
N VAL A 849 9.82 33.80 39.97
CA VAL A 849 8.42 33.42 39.91
C VAL A 849 7.90 33.69 38.51
N LEU A 850 7.59 32.62 37.78
CA LEU A 850 6.95 32.71 36.48
C LEU A 850 5.45 32.85 36.63
N LEU A 851 4.88 33.86 35.99
CA LEU A 851 3.45 34.01 35.77
C LEU A 851 3.13 33.64 34.33
N LYS A 852 2.16 32.76 34.13
CA LYS A 852 1.60 32.39 32.83
C LYS A 852 0.28 33.12 32.63
N LYS A 853 0.11 33.73 31.47
CA LYS A 853 -1.15 34.29 31.04
C LYS A 853 -2.11 33.16 30.66
N ASP A 854 -3.27 33.13 31.30
CA ASP A 854 -4.37 32.25 30.94
C ASP A 854 -5.12 32.83 29.75
N ASN A 855 -5.21 32.08 28.64
CA ASN A 855 -5.85 32.54 27.41
C ASN A 855 -7.38 32.66 27.54
N LYS A 856 -8.00 32.02 28.54
CA LYS A 856 -9.47 32.06 28.73
C LYS A 856 -9.94 33.30 29.48
N ASP A 857 -9.23 33.68 30.55
CA ASP A 857 -9.66 34.75 31.46
C ASP A 857 -8.77 35.99 31.41
N ASN A 858 -7.73 36.00 30.57
CA ASN A 858 -6.72 37.07 30.51
C ASN A 858 -6.02 37.31 31.88
N THR A 859 -6.04 36.32 32.77
CA THR A 859 -5.47 36.40 34.12
C THR A 859 -4.07 35.80 34.19
N TRP A 860 -3.26 36.26 35.15
CA TRP A 860 -1.87 35.82 35.31
C TRP A 860 -1.75 34.81 36.45
N LYS A 861 -1.56 33.53 36.15
CA LYS A 861 -1.44 32.46 37.16
C LYS A 861 0.02 32.06 37.36
N LYS A 862 0.40 31.60 38.56
CA LYS A 862 1.76 31.05 38.79
C LYS A 862 1.96 29.82 37.89
N ALA A 863 3.08 29.76 37.16
CA ALA A 863 3.42 28.60 36.34
C ALA A 863 3.66 27.36 37.22
N SER A 864 3.33 26.18 36.69
CA SER A 864 3.63 24.91 37.35
C SER A 864 5.13 24.61 37.31
N LEU A 865 5.60 23.75 38.22
CA LEU A 865 7.02 23.33 38.28
C LEU A 865 7.53 22.74 36.96
N LEU A 866 6.66 22.04 36.21
CA LEU A 866 7.00 21.46 34.92
C LEU A 866 7.14 22.55 33.83
N GLU A 867 6.23 23.53 33.81
CA GLU A 867 6.29 24.67 32.90
C GLU A 867 7.51 25.56 33.18
N GLU A 868 7.86 25.74 34.46
CA GLU A 868 9.07 26.45 34.86
C GLU A 868 10.33 25.75 34.36
N LYS A 869 10.42 24.41 34.46
CA LYS A 869 11.55 23.65 33.92
C LYS A 869 11.64 23.77 32.39
N ARG A 870 10.52 23.56 31.68
CA ARG A 870 10.47 23.69 30.21
C ARG A 870 10.88 25.09 29.74
N TRP A 871 10.41 26.14 30.41
CA TRP A 871 10.76 27.51 30.07
C TRP A 871 12.26 27.78 30.25
N LYS A 872 12.86 27.29 31.35
CA LYS A 872 14.31 27.42 31.59
C LYS A 872 15.16 26.66 30.55
N GLU A 873 14.68 25.51 30.06
CA GLU A 873 15.40 24.68 29.08
C GLU A 873 15.32 25.25 27.65
N ASN A 874 14.16 25.78 27.25
CA ASN A 874 13.87 26.17 25.87
C ASN A 874 14.00 27.68 25.57
N SER A 875 14.03 28.55 26.58
CA SER A 875 14.10 29.99 26.34
C SER A 875 15.53 30.46 26.03
N ASN A 876 15.83 30.69 24.75
CA ASN A 876 17.11 31.32 24.35
C ASN A 876 17.30 32.71 24.98
N ASP A 877 16.20 33.45 25.22
CA ASP A 877 16.22 34.78 25.88
C ASP A 877 16.60 34.65 27.37
N TYR A 878 16.19 33.58 28.06
CA TYR A 878 16.63 33.27 29.42
C TYR A 878 18.13 33.00 29.46
N LYS A 879 18.66 32.24 28.49
CA LYS A 879 20.08 31.92 28.38
C LYS A 879 20.92 33.16 28.03
N GLU A 880 20.42 34.08 27.21
CA GLU A 880 21.12 35.31 26.79
C GLU A 880 21.08 36.42 27.86
N ARG A 881 19.95 36.65 28.53
CA ARG A 881 19.83 37.71 29.56
C ARG A 881 20.56 37.38 30.86
N ILE A 882 20.66 36.10 31.23
CA ILE A 882 21.28 35.68 32.49
C ILE A 882 22.78 35.45 32.38
N LYS A 883 23.33 35.14 31.20
CA LYS A 883 24.79 35.10 31.00
C LYS A 883 25.28 36.48 30.57
N LEU A 884 25.42 37.40 31.52
CA LEU A 884 26.09 38.68 31.23
C LEU A 884 27.60 38.48 31.16
N ASN A 885 28.24 39.08 30.14
CA ASN A 885 29.68 39.21 30.15
C ASN A 885 30.07 40.19 31.27
N LYS A 886 30.69 39.67 32.32
CA LYS A 886 31.04 40.45 33.51
C LYS A 886 32.00 41.63 33.23
N GLN A 887 32.67 41.64 32.07
CA GLN A 887 33.51 42.75 31.62
C GLN A 887 32.71 43.98 31.16
N THR A 888 31.41 43.85 30.87
CA THR A 888 30.55 44.94 30.41
C THR A 888 29.89 45.71 31.57
N ILE A 889 30.30 45.49 32.82
CA ILE A 889 29.68 46.21 33.95
C ILE A 889 30.47 47.50 34.28
N GLY A 890 29.74 48.58 34.53
CA GLY A 890 30.28 49.88 34.94
C GLY A 890 31.07 49.81 36.24
N THR A 891 31.95 50.79 36.50
CA THR A 891 32.75 50.81 37.74
C THR A 891 31.87 50.95 38.99
N TYR A 892 30.79 51.74 38.85
CA TYR A 892 29.73 51.87 39.83
C TYR A 892 28.44 51.30 39.23
N LEU A 893 27.78 50.42 39.98
CA LEU A 893 26.53 49.78 39.59
C LEU A 893 25.43 50.14 40.60
N GLY A 894 24.37 50.78 40.12
CA GLY A 894 23.15 51.03 40.88
C GLY A 894 22.18 49.84 40.80
N PHE A 895 21.54 49.52 41.91
CA PHE A 895 20.49 48.51 41.98
C PHE A 895 19.60 48.76 43.22
N ILE A 896 18.40 48.20 43.21
CA ILE A 896 17.48 48.24 44.35
C ILE A 896 17.43 46.82 44.95
N MET A 897 17.61 46.72 46.27
CA MET A 897 17.52 45.47 47.03
C MET A 897 16.87 45.75 48.38
N ASP A 898 15.88 44.95 48.76
CA ASP A 898 15.05 45.13 49.96
C ASP A 898 14.35 46.50 49.99
N SER A 899 13.83 46.95 48.85
CA SER A 899 13.22 48.29 48.69
C SER A 899 14.16 49.45 49.10
N VAL A 900 15.47 49.27 48.91
CA VAL A 900 16.48 50.30 49.18
C VAL A 900 17.46 50.40 48.01
N PHE A 901 17.65 51.63 47.52
CA PHE A 901 18.66 51.94 46.50
C PHE A 901 20.08 51.82 47.06
N LYS A 902 20.92 51.03 46.37
CA LYS A 902 22.31 50.73 46.72
C LYS A 902 23.21 50.93 45.51
N VAL A 903 24.44 51.36 45.78
CA VAL A 903 25.49 51.48 44.77
C VAL A 903 26.65 50.56 45.12
N LYS A 904 27.08 49.72 44.19
CA LYS A 904 28.25 48.86 44.33
C LYS A 904 29.41 49.36 43.47
N ASN A 905 30.59 49.51 44.08
CA ASN A 905 31.83 49.66 43.35
C ASN A 905 32.41 48.28 43.04
N ILE A 906 32.57 47.96 41.76
CA ILE A 906 32.97 46.63 41.30
C ILE A 906 34.47 46.38 41.47
N ARG A 907 35.28 47.44 41.59
CA ARG A 907 36.73 47.30 41.82
C ARG A 907 37.08 46.91 43.26
N LEU A 908 36.13 47.00 44.19
CA LEU A 908 36.37 46.69 45.60
C LEU A 908 36.00 45.23 45.91
N LYS A 909 36.99 44.42 46.29
CA LYS A 909 36.77 43.05 46.77
C LYS A 909 35.86 43.07 48.01
N ARG A 910 34.86 42.17 48.05
CA ARG A 910 33.85 42.04 49.13
C ARG A 910 32.89 43.22 49.33
N HIS A 911 32.82 44.18 48.41
CA HIS A 911 31.81 45.24 48.46
C HIS A 911 30.44 44.70 48.01
N ILE A 912 29.45 44.66 48.92
CA ILE A 912 28.12 44.10 48.65
C ILE A 912 27.14 45.16 48.11
N GLY A 913 27.49 46.45 48.23
CA GLY A 913 26.65 47.59 47.87
C GLY A 913 26.39 48.46 49.09
N ALA A 914 26.57 49.78 48.94
CA ALA A 914 26.38 50.74 50.01
C ALA A 914 25.04 51.45 49.84
N THR A 915 24.27 51.56 50.92
CA THR A 915 23.02 52.32 50.96
C THR A 915 23.31 53.81 50.94
N CYS A 916 22.80 54.54 49.94
CA CYS A 916 23.13 55.96 49.81
C CYS A 916 22.63 56.80 51.00
N LEU A 917 21.42 56.55 51.51
CA LEU A 917 20.82 57.33 52.61
C LEU A 917 21.56 57.20 53.95
N GLN A 918 22.27 56.09 54.14
CA GLN A 918 23.07 55.83 55.36
C GLN A 918 24.48 56.42 55.26
N SER A 919 24.87 56.93 54.09
CA SER A 919 26.15 57.60 53.90
C SER A 919 26.07 59.07 54.32
N GLY A 920 27.06 59.54 55.08
CA GLY A 920 27.13 60.97 55.43
C GLY A 920 27.28 61.85 54.18
N LYS A 921 26.76 63.08 54.21
CA LYS A 921 26.74 64.03 53.07
C LYS A 921 28.07 64.12 52.32
N LYS A 922 29.20 64.14 53.04
CA LYS A 922 30.55 64.15 52.45
C LYS A 922 30.84 62.93 51.56
N LYS A 923 30.45 61.73 51.99
CA LYS A 923 30.64 60.49 51.23
C LYS A 923 29.69 60.42 50.04
N ALA A 924 28.44 60.86 50.21
CA ALA A 924 27.45 60.90 49.14
C ALA A 924 27.86 61.86 48.00
N VAL A 925 28.36 63.06 48.33
CA VAL A 925 28.88 64.01 47.33
C VAL A 925 30.11 63.44 46.61
N ALA A 926 31.05 62.84 47.34
CA ALA A 926 32.23 62.23 46.73
C ALA A 926 31.86 61.10 45.76
N LEU A 927 30.90 60.26 46.12
CA LEU A 927 30.41 59.20 45.22
C LEU A 927 29.70 59.78 43.99
N LEU A 928 28.87 60.83 44.15
CA LEU A 928 28.21 61.50 43.03
C LEU A 928 29.23 62.09 42.05
N ASN A 929 30.24 62.82 42.52
CA ASN A 929 31.30 63.37 41.68
C ASN A 929 32.08 62.25 40.97
N ASN A 930 32.39 61.15 41.65
CA ASN A 930 33.05 60.00 41.04
C ASN A 930 32.20 59.32 39.95
N ILE A 931 30.87 59.30 40.11
CA ILE A 931 29.95 58.79 39.07
C ILE A 931 29.98 59.75 37.87
N LEU A 932 29.86 61.06 38.11
CA LEU A 932 29.87 62.10 37.08
C LEU A 932 31.18 62.11 36.27
N GLU A 933 32.34 62.01 36.91
CA GLU A 933 33.66 61.96 36.26
C GLU A 933 33.84 60.72 35.36
N LYS A 934 33.11 59.64 35.63
CA LYS A 934 33.10 58.45 34.75
C LYS A 934 32.12 58.58 33.59
N GLY A 935 31.27 59.60 33.64
CA GLY A 935 30.30 60.01 32.64
C GLY A 935 30.87 60.74 31.43
N LYS A 936 32.20 60.89 31.29
CA LYS A 936 32.88 61.79 30.32
C LYS A 936 32.19 62.00 28.96
N PRO A 937 31.66 60.97 28.28
CA PRO A 937 30.94 61.15 27.00
C PRO A 937 29.64 62.00 27.06
N ILE A 938 29.07 62.26 28.24
CA ILE A 938 27.79 62.96 28.44
C ILE A 938 28.03 64.42 28.90
N GLY A 939 29.25 64.96 28.82
CA GLY A 939 29.51 66.39 29.05
C GLY A 939 29.29 66.89 30.49
N PHE A 940 29.06 65.99 31.44
CA PHE A 940 28.89 66.33 32.87
C PHE A 940 30.19 66.67 33.60
N ASP A 941 31.35 66.58 32.93
CA ASP A 941 32.67 66.83 33.51
C ASP A 941 32.84 68.27 34.06
N SER A 942 32.02 69.21 33.59
CA SER A 942 31.95 70.58 34.10
C SER A 942 31.21 70.73 35.44
N ILE A 943 30.48 69.70 35.87
CA ILE A 943 29.69 69.71 37.10
C ILE A 943 30.47 69.03 38.23
N VAL A 944 31.00 69.84 39.14
CA VAL A 944 31.62 69.36 40.38
C VAL A 944 30.81 69.86 41.57
N TYR A 945 30.33 68.93 42.40
CA TYR A 945 29.62 69.27 43.63
C TYR A 945 30.60 69.51 44.78
N ASP A 946 30.59 70.71 45.34
CA ASP A 946 31.31 71.07 46.56
C ASP A 946 30.34 71.25 47.73
N ILE A 947 30.67 70.64 48.86
CA ILE A 947 29.91 70.69 50.12
C ILE A 947 29.78 72.13 50.63
N LYS A 948 30.79 72.98 50.39
CA LYS A 948 30.79 74.39 50.78
C LYS A 948 30.12 75.32 49.75
N GLY A 949 29.95 74.85 48.51
CA GLY A 949 29.38 75.61 47.39
C GLY A 949 28.00 75.11 46.95
N ASN A 950 27.87 74.68 45.70
CA ASN A 950 26.62 74.25 45.06
C ASN A 950 25.91 73.05 45.74
N ALA A 951 26.60 72.24 46.54
CA ALA A 951 25.98 71.17 47.32
C ALA A 951 25.59 71.59 48.75
N LYS A 952 25.82 72.83 49.16
CA LYS A 952 25.49 73.34 50.50
C LYS A 952 23.99 73.19 50.80
N GLU A 953 23.14 73.51 49.84
CA GLU A 953 21.67 73.43 49.96
C GLU A 953 21.06 72.05 49.64
N LEU A 954 21.89 71.10 49.22
CA LEU A 954 21.46 69.72 48.97
C LEU A 954 21.44 68.94 50.28
N GLN A 955 20.33 68.25 50.56
CA GLN A 955 20.29 67.21 51.57
C GLN A 955 20.82 65.90 51.00
N VAL A 956 21.15 64.95 51.88
CA VAL A 956 21.67 63.63 51.48
C VAL A 956 20.71 62.93 50.52
N ILE A 957 19.39 63.07 50.74
CA ILE A 957 18.36 62.46 49.88
C ILE A 957 18.34 63.08 48.48
N ASP A 958 18.56 64.39 48.31
CA ASP A 958 18.68 65.02 46.98
C ASP A 958 19.83 64.39 46.18
N ILE A 959 20.97 64.18 46.85
CA ILE A 959 22.17 63.58 46.26
C ILE A 959 21.93 62.11 45.88
N CYS A 960 21.20 61.36 46.71
CA CYS A 960 20.88 59.97 46.43
C CYS A 960 19.95 59.81 45.23
N ILE A 961 18.96 60.69 45.10
CA ILE A 961 18.07 60.72 43.92
C ILE A 961 18.87 61.05 42.66
N LEU A 962 19.76 62.05 42.72
CA LEU A 962 20.66 62.37 41.61
C LEU A 962 21.55 61.18 41.20
N GLN A 963 22.14 60.48 42.18
CA GLN A 963 22.94 59.28 41.89
C GLN A 963 22.13 58.20 41.16
N GLU A 964 20.91 57.93 41.62
CA GLU A 964 20.02 56.95 40.96
C GLU A 964 19.68 57.36 39.54
N LEU A 965 19.24 58.61 39.34
CA LEU A 965 18.85 59.15 38.03
C LEU A 965 20.03 59.14 37.03
N ILE A 966 21.23 59.51 37.46
CA ILE A 966 22.42 59.50 36.61
C ILE A 966 22.81 58.07 36.21
N LEU A 967 22.76 57.11 37.15
CA LEU A 967 23.06 55.71 36.83
C LEU A 967 22.03 55.10 35.89
N ARG A 968 20.74 55.43 36.05
CA ARG A 968 19.68 55.06 35.10
C ARG A 968 19.89 55.71 33.72
N LEU A 969 20.31 56.98 33.67
CA LEU A 969 20.67 57.67 32.42
C LEU A 969 21.85 57.00 31.70
N TYR A 970 22.94 56.70 32.41
CA TYR A 970 24.10 56.02 31.84
C TYR A 970 23.75 54.64 31.30
N HIS A 971 22.85 53.94 31.99
CA HIS A 971 22.33 52.66 31.51
C HIS A 971 21.48 52.82 30.25
N LYS A 972 20.50 53.75 30.25
CA LYS A 972 19.61 54.00 29.11
C LYS A 972 20.36 54.43 27.86
N ARG A 973 21.39 55.27 27.99
CA ARG A 973 22.26 55.69 26.86
C ARG A 973 23.39 54.72 26.53
N LYS A 974 23.47 53.55 27.19
CA LYS A 974 24.52 52.53 26.99
C LYS A 974 25.93 53.12 27.04
N LEU A 975 26.22 53.95 28.04
CA LEU A 975 27.48 54.67 28.15
C LEU A 975 28.67 53.70 28.17
N ASN A 976 29.60 53.85 27.21
CA ASN A 976 30.76 52.96 27.00
C ASN A 976 30.38 51.48 26.79
N GLU A 977 29.17 51.20 26.30
CA GLU A 977 28.58 49.86 26.18
C GLU A 977 28.53 49.10 27.52
N LYS A 978 28.49 49.83 28.63
CA LYS A 978 28.47 49.26 29.98
C LYS A 978 27.11 49.31 30.65
N ILE A 979 26.90 48.40 31.60
CA ILE A 979 25.73 48.32 32.47
C ILE A 979 25.99 49.14 33.73
N TRP A 980 25.21 50.20 33.95
CA TRP A 980 25.35 51.14 35.06
C TRP A 980 24.23 51.04 36.10
N PHE A 981 23.09 50.49 35.70
CA PHE A 981 21.97 50.18 36.57
C PHE A 981 21.47 48.77 36.24
N MET A 982 21.04 48.00 37.24
CA MET A 982 20.60 46.62 37.05
C MET A 982 19.43 46.30 37.99
N ASP A 983 18.45 45.55 37.47
CA ASP A 983 17.38 45.00 38.29
C ASP A 983 17.91 43.93 39.26
N TYR A 984 17.14 43.63 40.30
CA TYR A 984 17.59 42.68 41.32
C TYR A 984 17.74 41.25 40.79
N MET A 985 16.91 40.86 39.81
CA MET A 985 16.96 39.55 39.17
C MET A 985 18.34 39.29 38.53
N ASN A 986 18.78 40.19 37.66
CA ASN A 986 20.06 40.06 36.98
C ASN A 986 21.24 40.16 37.95
N TYR A 987 21.11 40.95 39.01
CA TYR A 987 22.13 41.06 40.05
C TYR A 987 22.39 39.73 40.77
N VAL A 988 21.34 38.98 41.13
CA VAL A 988 21.47 37.70 41.84
C VAL A 988 21.88 36.57 40.91
N GLU A 989 21.21 36.40 39.76
CA GLU A 989 21.49 35.31 38.81
C GLU A 989 22.94 35.36 38.28
N ASN A 990 23.51 36.56 38.08
CA ASN A 990 24.91 36.72 37.67
C ASN A 990 25.92 36.64 38.82
N ASN A 991 25.46 36.34 40.05
CA ASN A 991 26.26 36.32 41.26
C ASN A 991 27.06 37.63 41.48
N ILE A 992 26.48 38.79 41.12
CA ILE A 992 27.16 40.09 41.20
C ILE A 992 27.56 40.43 42.64
N LYS A 993 26.83 39.93 43.64
CA LYS A 993 27.20 40.03 45.06
C LYS A 993 28.65 39.63 45.34
N LYS A 994 29.13 38.54 44.71
CA LYS A 994 30.50 38.01 44.86
C LYS A 994 31.48 38.52 43.80
N PHE A 995 31.00 39.26 42.80
CA PHE A 995 31.83 39.74 41.70
C PHE A 995 32.64 40.97 42.09
N SER A 996 33.92 40.97 41.69
CA SER A 996 34.82 42.12 41.63
C SER A 996 35.74 41.98 40.42
N ILE A 997 36.05 43.09 39.74
CA ILE A 997 37.01 43.13 38.63
C ILE A 997 38.44 43.01 39.15
#